data_AF-A0AAW1D8D6-F1
#
_entry.id   AF-A0AAW1D8D6-F1
#
_cell.length_a   1.000
_cell.length_b   1.000
_cell.length_c   1.000
_cell.angle_alpha   90.00
_cell.angle_beta   90.00
_cell.angle_gamma   90.00
#
_symmetry.space_group_name_H-M   'P 1'
#
loop_
_entity.id
_entity.type
_entity.pdbx_description
1 polymer ?
#
loop_
_entity_poly.entity_id
_entity_poly.type
_entity_poly.pdbx_seq_one_letter_code
_entity_poly.pdbx_strand_id
1 'polypeptide(L)'
;MAPLVGEEKIIFGLNAKAVSHLTMSKIRKLYSRADTKSIAKQLGMSSHENATPIRVLHNSAGHLGGPARSLGGVVVGYLGVRVFTARPVARMIDSLGGCSLLLGLISMAQDVESLYAGVKALVCVVKTDRVAQAEMDRRRAYQTLAVLLRRKKHMLNSHILHLIFSLVGTVDSTSHTASIPNIMAFQDLLCDIEVWHEAPGELQRSLFEHLYELVAESSEKRSHLNLVRQMRLVQRLLYILPAVSSNQTRGLMLNLLGALLLAQPDQHDLLAFGQFIVSTLPCSGSSNSLTITSERQVPLQEPASRSSQTSFDHTDMEGACDSATYIILRNRCLQLLHSLLFTPRNNVNTNFCEEVVQVLGLDWPLLFLQSQLHSTTVVWGLRILVVLCSVPSLLVKFREGACTGGWLQDTDLVLQNRMTVVLAGCQLGASIPKREYRVETSGPPGFQQLTWLLQHHVDVSQIYFLLMALMMGQPVKLMPPDSKLDLLNAWSLLFGVAANQPMSTVMSKISLVPEAVTLMLTTVRVLLYSHQKTPTTDAECDRVHYAVNIIQFLFLVYHSNPHLMPIFMGQDVLTALANTLFPAASEPPTPADEVFHSGENTRNVLQSSNSVQDSNSVTHPAHKFVMDFIRFIIVDSLSLPVSAKMTPPLDIVLEVS
;
A
#
# COMPACT_ATOMS: atom_id res chain seq x y z
N MET A 1 40.23 1.64 51.28
CA MET A 1 40.91 0.32 51.35
C MET A 1 42.39 0.58 51.52
N ALA A 2 43.05 -0.07 52.49
CA ALA A 2 44.51 -0.01 52.58
C ALA A 2 45.11 -0.73 51.35
N PRO A 3 46.15 -0.17 50.71
CA PRO A 3 46.75 -0.78 49.52
C PRO A 3 47.37 -2.13 49.88
N LEU A 4 47.15 -3.15 49.02
CA LEU A 4 47.69 -4.51 49.18
C LEU A 4 49.22 -4.56 49.22
N VAL A 5 49.88 -3.59 48.59
CA VAL A 5 51.34 -3.44 48.51
C VAL A 5 51.65 -1.96 48.63
N GLY A 6 52.59 -1.58 49.51
CA GLY A 6 53.08 -0.20 49.62
C GLY A 6 53.79 0.25 48.33
N GLU A 7 53.63 1.52 47.96
CA GLU A 7 54.17 2.08 46.71
C GLU A 7 55.70 1.92 46.58
N GLU A 8 56.39 1.90 47.73
CA GLU A 8 57.83 1.70 47.85
C GLU A 8 58.29 0.29 47.44
N LYS A 9 57.38 -0.70 47.44
CA LYS A 9 57.67 -2.09 47.06
C LYS A 9 57.38 -2.39 45.59
N ILE A 10 56.74 -1.47 44.86
CA ILE A 10 56.43 -1.64 43.44
C ILE A 10 57.62 -1.16 42.60
N ILE A 11 58.44 -2.07 42.08
CA ILE A 11 59.67 -1.72 41.34
C ILE A 11 59.42 -1.54 39.83
N PHE A 12 58.50 -2.32 39.27
CA PHE A 12 58.30 -2.41 37.83
C PHE A 12 56.84 -2.67 37.48
N GLY A 13 56.32 -1.91 36.53
CA GLY A 13 55.03 -2.13 35.90
C GLY A 13 55.13 -1.88 34.40
N LEU A 14 54.48 -2.72 33.61
CA LEU A 14 54.45 -2.58 32.16
C LEU A 14 53.05 -2.21 31.70
N ASN A 15 52.96 -1.13 30.94
CA ASN A 15 51.78 -0.78 30.18
C ASN A 15 52.14 -0.72 28.70
N ALA A 16 51.58 -1.63 27.90
CA ALA A 16 51.85 -1.73 26.46
C ALA A 16 51.54 -0.43 25.68
N LYS A 17 50.72 0.48 26.24
CA LYS A 17 50.42 1.80 25.65
C LYS A 17 51.45 2.88 25.99
N ALA A 18 52.27 2.69 27.04
CA ALA A 18 53.25 3.68 27.51
C ALA A 18 54.58 3.55 26.74
N VAL A 19 54.53 3.77 25.42
CA VAL A 19 55.71 3.67 24.54
C VAL A 19 56.10 5.05 24.01
N SER A 20 57.39 5.38 24.05
CA SER A 20 57.95 6.57 23.42
C SER A 20 59.03 6.22 22.39
N HIS A 21 59.17 7.09 21.40
CA HIS A 21 60.24 7.05 20.41
C HIS A 21 61.21 8.20 20.68
N LEU A 22 62.39 7.85 21.19
CA LEU A 22 63.42 8.77 21.61
C LEU A 22 64.69 8.59 20.77
N THR A 23 65.61 9.54 20.93
CA THR A 23 67.00 9.47 20.49
C THR A 23 67.87 9.73 21.72
N MET A 24 69.17 9.43 21.68
CA MET A 24 70.03 9.76 22.82
C MET A 24 70.08 11.29 23.06
N SER A 25 69.89 12.12 22.03
CA SER A 25 69.68 13.58 22.20
C SER A 25 68.43 13.94 23.00
N LYS A 26 67.31 13.25 22.80
CA LYS A 26 66.09 13.47 23.59
C LYS A 26 66.27 12.96 25.03
N ILE A 27 66.93 11.81 25.22
CA ILE A 27 67.24 11.27 26.54
C ILE A 27 68.12 12.25 27.34
N ARG A 28 69.13 12.87 26.72
CA ARG A 28 69.98 13.92 27.34
C ARG A 28 69.19 15.14 27.86
N LYS A 29 68.04 15.44 27.26
CA LYS A 29 67.18 16.56 27.69
C LYS A 29 66.25 16.17 28.84
N LEU A 30 65.93 14.88 28.97
CA LEU A 30 64.95 14.37 29.93
C LEU A 30 65.59 13.83 31.21
N TYR A 31 66.84 13.35 31.15
CA TYR A 31 67.55 12.72 32.26
C TYR A 31 68.81 13.51 32.63
N SER A 32 69.31 13.28 33.84
CA SER A 32 70.57 13.89 34.30
C SER A 32 71.76 13.47 33.42
N ARG A 33 72.85 14.22 33.48
CA ARG A 33 74.08 13.91 32.72
C ARG A 33 74.68 12.56 33.12
N ALA A 34 74.58 12.19 34.40
CA ALA A 34 75.04 10.90 34.92
C ALA A 34 74.17 9.74 34.39
N ASP A 35 72.84 9.89 34.48
CA ASP A 35 71.89 8.87 34.02
C ASP A 35 71.98 8.66 32.51
N THR A 36 72.13 9.74 31.75
CA THR A 36 72.25 9.62 30.29
C THR A 36 73.51 8.85 29.89
N LYS A 37 74.64 9.06 30.59
CA LYS A 37 75.87 8.30 30.33
C LYS A 37 75.68 6.81 30.67
N SER A 38 74.99 6.52 31.77
CA SER A 38 74.64 5.14 32.16
C SER A 38 73.70 4.47 31.16
N ILE A 39 72.66 5.17 30.70
CA ILE A 39 71.71 4.68 29.69
C ILE A 39 72.45 4.43 28.36
N ALA A 40 73.26 5.38 27.89
CA ALA A 40 74.03 5.21 26.65
C ALA A 40 74.96 3.99 26.70
N LYS A 41 75.64 3.78 27.83
CA LYS A 41 76.48 2.59 28.05
C LYS A 41 75.68 1.30 27.99
N GLN A 42 74.50 1.24 28.62
CA GLN A 42 73.62 0.06 28.59
C GLN A 42 73.04 -0.22 27.20
N LEU A 43 72.78 0.82 26.41
CA LEU A 43 72.30 0.69 25.03
C LEU A 43 73.41 0.41 24.01
N GLY A 44 74.68 0.32 24.43
CA GLY A 44 75.82 0.09 23.53
C GLY A 44 76.06 1.24 22.53
N MET A 45 75.66 2.46 22.89
CA MET A 45 75.69 3.64 22.02
C MET A 45 76.55 4.75 22.61
N SER A 46 77.08 5.63 21.76
CA SER A 46 77.72 6.86 22.22
C SER A 46 76.71 7.77 22.91
N SER A 47 77.12 8.43 24.00
CA SER A 47 76.30 9.44 24.67
C SER A 47 76.04 10.67 23.79
N HIS A 48 76.72 10.82 22.65
CA HIS A 48 76.53 11.89 21.66
C HIS A 48 75.75 11.42 20.40
N GLU A 49 75.37 10.15 20.32
CA GLU A 49 74.63 9.58 19.19
C GLU A 49 73.28 10.27 19.01
N ASN A 50 72.85 10.54 17.79
CA ASN A 50 71.62 11.31 17.54
C ASN A 50 70.72 10.69 16.47
N ALA A 51 71.22 9.74 15.67
CA ALA A 51 70.49 9.18 14.55
C ALA A 51 69.66 7.96 14.94
N THR A 52 70.16 7.12 15.85
CA THR A 52 69.52 5.85 16.18
C THR A 52 68.20 6.05 16.93
N PRO A 53 67.07 5.59 16.38
CA PRO A 53 65.79 5.62 17.08
C PRO A 53 65.77 4.57 18.20
N ILE A 54 65.40 5.01 19.39
CA ILE A 54 65.29 4.22 20.60
C ILE A 54 63.81 4.12 20.94
N ARG A 55 63.24 2.92 20.91
CA ARG A 55 61.87 2.70 21.37
C ARG A 55 61.89 2.29 22.83
N VAL A 56 61.27 3.09 23.69
CA VAL A 56 61.22 2.86 25.14
C VAL A 56 59.79 2.52 25.54
N LEU A 57 59.58 1.34 26.10
CA LEU A 57 58.38 0.95 26.84
C LEU A 57 58.59 1.37 28.30
N HIS A 58 57.96 2.46 28.71
CA HIS A 58 58.20 3.06 30.02
C HIS A 58 57.72 2.16 31.16
N ASN A 59 58.48 2.15 32.25
CA ASN A 59 58.04 1.58 33.51
C ASN A 59 56.88 2.43 34.07
N SER A 60 55.66 1.87 34.13
CA SER A 60 54.49 2.58 34.63
C SER A 60 54.60 2.92 36.11
N ALA A 61 55.43 2.21 36.87
CA ALA A 61 55.72 2.52 38.27
C ALA A 61 56.73 3.66 38.44
N GLY A 62 57.25 4.27 37.37
CA GLY A 62 58.31 5.29 37.44
C GLY A 62 57.96 6.57 38.22
N HIS A 63 56.67 6.86 38.43
CA HIS A 63 56.18 8.06 39.12
C HIS A 63 55.95 7.87 40.63
N LEU A 64 56.03 6.64 41.14
CA LEU A 64 55.81 6.34 42.55
C LEU A 64 57.07 6.66 43.39
N GLY A 65 56.92 6.92 44.68
CA GLY A 65 58.05 7.23 45.57
C GLY A 65 58.97 6.03 45.83
N GLY A 66 60.29 6.21 45.88
CA GLY A 66 61.26 5.16 46.23
C GLY A 66 62.58 5.22 45.43
N PRO A 67 63.67 4.60 45.92
CA PRO A 67 64.99 4.68 45.27
C PRO A 67 65.10 3.78 44.03
N ALA A 68 65.81 4.29 43.01
CA ALA A 68 66.28 3.60 41.79
C ALA A 68 65.23 2.77 41.02
N ARG A 69 64.38 3.44 40.23
CA ARG A 69 63.42 2.81 39.32
C ARG A 69 63.98 2.69 37.90
N SER A 70 63.76 1.56 37.25
CA SER A 70 64.22 1.33 35.88
C SER A 70 63.46 2.22 34.88
N LEU A 71 64.14 2.61 33.79
CA LEU A 71 63.56 3.35 32.67
C LEU A 71 62.35 2.61 32.05
N GLY A 72 62.42 1.29 32.02
CA GLY A 72 61.50 0.41 31.33
C GLY A 72 62.22 -0.56 30.38
N GLY A 73 61.50 -1.15 29.43
CA GLY A 73 62.07 -1.98 28.38
C GLY A 73 62.50 -1.13 27.19
N VAL A 74 63.69 -1.37 26.63
CA VAL A 74 64.20 -0.60 25.48
C VAL A 74 64.47 -1.54 24.31
N VAL A 75 64.03 -1.13 23.12
CA VAL A 75 64.37 -1.79 21.86
C VAL A 75 65.17 -0.83 20.99
N VAL A 76 66.41 -1.23 20.66
CA VAL A 76 67.36 -0.49 19.83
C VAL A 76 67.78 -1.38 18.67
N GLY A 77 67.83 -0.84 17.45
CA GLY A 77 68.23 -1.61 16.27
C GLY A 77 69.29 -0.87 15.49
N TYR A 78 70.46 -1.49 15.40
CA TYR A 78 71.61 -0.97 14.65
C TYR A 78 71.39 -1.08 13.11
N LEU A 79 70.53 -2.01 12.68
CA LEU A 79 70.14 -2.26 11.27
C LEU A 79 68.62 -2.12 11.04
N GLY A 80 67.96 -1.30 11.86
CA GLY A 80 66.52 -1.11 11.86
C GLY A 80 65.78 -2.10 12.75
N VAL A 81 64.92 -1.60 13.64
CA VAL A 81 63.99 -2.43 14.42
C VAL A 81 62.68 -2.50 13.66
N ARG A 82 62.25 -3.70 13.25
CA ARG A 82 60.86 -3.93 12.84
C ARG A 82 60.06 -4.37 14.06
N VAL A 83 59.20 -3.51 14.56
CA VAL A 83 58.27 -3.87 15.64
C VAL A 83 56.90 -4.12 15.05
N PHE A 84 56.40 -5.33 15.20
CA PHE A 84 55.04 -5.69 14.85
C PHE A 84 54.14 -5.28 16.01
N THR A 85 53.23 -4.34 15.75
CA THR A 85 52.14 -4.03 16.69
C THR A 85 50.84 -4.52 16.08
N ALA A 86 50.14 -5.40 16.82
CA ALA A 86 48.81 -5.82 16.41
C ALA A 86 47.92 -4.57 16.35
N ARG A 87 47.40 -4.27 15.16
CA ARG A 87 46.42 -3.22 14.94
C ARG A 87 45.10 -3.85 14.55
N PRO A 88 43.95 -3.29 14.96
CA PRO A 88 42.65 -3.72 14.46
C PRO A 88 42.62 -3.67 12.93
N VAL A 89 41.97 -4.65 12.33
CA VAL A 89 41.88 -4.79 10.86
C VAL A 89 41.32 -3.52 10.21
N ALA A 90 40.32 -2.88 10.82
CA ALA A 90 39.76 -1.61 10.35
C ALA A 90 40.81 -0.50 10.21
N ARG A 91 41.71 -0.35 11.18
CA ARG A 91 42.78 0.67 11.15
C ARG A 91 43.85 0.38 10.10
N MET A 92 44.12 -0.90 9.83
CA MET A 92 45.05 -1.28 8.77
C MET A 92 44.45 -1.01 7.39
N ILE A 93 43.16 -1.31 7.20
CA ILE A 93 42.45 -1.06 5.94
C ILE A 93 42.31 0.43 5.67
N ASP A 94 42.03 1.24 6.68
CA ASP A 94 42.01 2.71 6.59
C ASP A 94 43.34 3.26 6.02
N SER A 95 44.48 2.67 6.40
CA SER A 95 45.81 3.06 5.91
C SER A 95 46.04 2.72 4.42
N LEU A 96 45.26 1.80 3.86
CA LEU A 96 45.39 1.31 2.47
C LEU A 96 44.37 1.94 1.51
N GLY A 97 43.41 2.73 2.01
CA GLY A 97 42.32 3.30 1.22
C GLY A 97 40.93 3.14 1.82
N GLY A 98 40.81 2.56 3.01
CA GLY A 98 39.56 2.48 3.77
C GLY A 98 38.49 1.62 3.09
N CYS A 99 37.24 2.04 3.23
CA CYS A 99 36.10 1.28 2.69
C CYS A 99 36.10 1.20 1.14
N SER A 100 36.74 2.15 0.46
CA SER A 100 36.81 2.17 -1.00
C SER A 100 37.53 0.95 -1.58
N LEU A 101 38.58 0.47 -0.89
CA LEU A 101 39.30 -0.75 -1.24
C LEU A 101 38.38 -1.97 -1.20
N LEU A 102 37.58 -2.08 -0.14
CA LEU A 102 36.66 -3.20 0.06
C LEU A 102 35.51 -3.19 -0.96
N LEU A 103 34.99 -2.01 -1.31
CA LEU A 103 34.04 -1.85 -2.41
C LEU A 103 34.66 -2.26 -3.76
N GLY A 104 35.95 -1.95 -3.97
CA GLY A 104 36.72 -2.44 -5.10
C GLY A 104 36.79 -3.97 -5.16
N LEU A 105 37.09 -4.63 -4.02
CA LEU A 105 37.10 -6.09 -3.93
C LEU A 105 35.72 -6.70 -4.24
N ILE A 106 34.65 -6.11 -3.70
CA ILE A 106 33.26 -6.52 -3.99
C ILE A 106 32.95 -6.36 -5.48
N SER A 107 33.40 -5.28 -6.11
CA SER A 107 33.23 -5.04 -7.54
C SER A 107 33.94 -6.12 -8.40
N MET A 108 35.15 -6.52 -7.99
CA MET A 108 35.98 -7.50 -8.71
C MET A 108 35.58 -8.96 -8.47
N ALA A 109 34.76 -9.26 -7.47
CA ALA A 109 34.31 -10.62 -7.17
C ALA A 109 33.64 -11.30 -8.37
N GLN A 110 34.05 -12.52 -8.73
CA GLN A 110 33.50 -13.27 -9.88
C GLN A 110 32.66 -14.48 -9.46
N ASP A 111 32.76 -14.87 -8.20
CA ASP A 111 32.12 -16.04 -7.61
C ASP A 111 31.42 -15.67 -6.28
N VAL A 112 30.47 -16.51 -5.88
CA VAL A 112 29.61 -16.27 -4.71
C VAL A 112 30.45 -16.16 -3.42
N GLU A 113 31.54 -16.93 -3.32
CA GLU A 113 32.41 -16.96 -2.14
C GLU A 113 33.24 -15.68 -2.01
N SER A 114 33.83 -15.19 -3.10
CA SER A 114 34.59 -13.94 -3.12
C SER A 114 33.68 -12.73 -2.88
N LEU A 115 32.45 -12.75 -3.41
CA LEU A 115 31.45 -11.72 -3.12
C LEU A 115 31.10 -11.73 -1.63
N TYR A 116 30.79 -12.90 -1.06
CA TYR A 116 30.49 -13.05 0.35
C TYR A 116 31.66 -12.61 1.24
N ALA A 117 32.89 -13.00 0.92
CA ALA A 117 34.09 -12.61 1.67
C ALA A 117 34.32 -11.09 1.63
N GLY A 118 34.16 -10.46 0.45
CA GLY A 118 34.27 -9.01 0.28
C GLY A 118 33.22 -8.25 1.09
N VAL A 119 31.95 -8.66 1.01
CA VAL A 119 30.87 -8.06 1.80
C VAL A 119 31.11 -8.27 3.29
N LYS A 120 31.49 -9.48 3.72
CA LYS A 120 31.80 -9.78 5.13
C LYS A 120 32.94 -8.93 5.68
N ALA A 121 33.99 -8.73 4.90
CA ALA A 121 35.11 -7.86 5.27
C ALA A 121 34.64 -6.40 5.44
N LEU A 122 33.83 -5.89 4.50
CA LEU A 122 33.24 -4.56 4.60
C LEU A 122 32.37 -4.41 5.85
N VAL A 123 31.46 -5.35 6.09
CA VAL A 123 30.58 -5.35 7.27
C VAL A 123 31.40 -5.37 8.56
N CYS A 124 32.44 -6.21 8.63
CA CYS A 124 33.33 -6.27 9.79
C CYS A 124 34.02 -4.92 10.07
N VAL A 125 34.57 -4.27 9.04
CA VAL A 125 35.25 -2.98 9.20
C VAL A 125 34.28 -1.87 9.61
N VAL A 126 33.13 -1.77 8.94
CA VAL A 126 32.14 -0.72 9.20
C VAL A 126 31.54 -0.86 10.61
N LYS A 127 31.24 -2.09 11.06
CA LYS A 127 30.70 -2.32 12.40
C LYS A 127 31.72 -2.09 13.53
N THR A 128 33.00 -2.31 13.26
CA THR A 128 34.05 -2.20 14.30
C THR A 128 34.66 -0.80 14.41
N ASP A 129 34.54 0.05 13.39
CA ASP A 129 35.11 1.41 13.38
C ASP A 129 34.10 2.48 12.95
N ARG A 130 33.74 3.37 13.89
CA ARG A 130 32.83 4.50 13.64
C ARG A 130 33.34 5.46 12.59
N VAL A 131 34.67 5.58 12.42
CA VAL A 131 35.24 6.44 11.38
C VAL A 131 34.95 5.86 9.99
N ALA A 132 35.05 4.54 9.84
CA ALA A 132 34.72 3.85 8.61
C ALA A 132 33.22 3.95 8.29
N GLN A 133 32.35 3.84 9.30
CA GLN A 133 30.91 4.08 9.15
C GLN A 133 30.62 5.51 8.67
N ALA A 134 31.20 6.53 9.32
CA ALA A 134 31.03 7.92 8.93
C ALA A 134 31.57 8.21 7.52
N GLU A 135 32.65 7.51 7.10
CA GLU A 135 33.16 7.60 5.73
C GLU A 135 32.16 7.03 4.71
N MET A 136 31.54 5.88 5.02
CA MET A 136 30.51 5.27 4.18
C MET A 136 29.30 6.20 4.00
N ASP A 137 28.83 6.80 5.09
CA ASP A 137 27.73 7.77 5.10
C ASP A 137 28.08 8.99 4.23
N ARG A 138 29.23 9.62 4.49
CA ARG A 138 29.66 10.85 3.81
C ARG A 138 29.81 10.67 2.30
N ARG A 139 30.24 9.49 1.85
CA ARG A 139 30.45 9.19 0.42
C ARG A 139 29.23 8.53 -0.25
N ARG A 140 28.11 8.35 0.46
CA ARG A 140 26.96 7.53 0.00
C ARG A 140 27.41 6.16 -0.52
N ALA A 141 28.38 5.58 0.16
CA ALA A 141 29.03 4.36 -0.26
C ALA A 141 28.10 3.13 -0.15
N TYR A 142 27.05 3.20 0.68
CA TYR A 142 25.99 2.18 0.69
C TYR A 142 25.20 2.14 -0.63
N GLN A 143 24.95 3.28 -1.28
CA GLN A 143 24.34 3.30 -2.63
C GLN A 143 25.26 2.65 -3.67
N THR A 144 26.58 2.89 -3.54
CA THR A 144 27.55 2.21 -4.41
C THR A 144 27.51 0.69 -4.17
N LEU A 145 27.46 0.26 -2.91
CA LEU A 145 27.29 -1.15 -2.57
C LEU A 145 26.00 -1.73 -3.15
N ALA A 146 24.87 -1.02 -3.04
CA ALA A 146 23.58 -1.41 -3.62
C ALA A 146 23.68 -1.67 -5.13
N VAL A 147 24.30 -0.74 -5.88
CA VAL A 147 24.53 -0.89 -7.32
C VAL A 147 25.43 -2.10 -7.63
N LEU A 148 26.48 -2.33 -6.85
CA LEU A 148 27.36 -3.48 -7.02
C LEU A 148 26.61 -4.80 -6.78
N LEU A 149 25.81 -4.89 -5.71
CA LEU A 149 24.98 -6.06 -5.41
C LEU A 149 23.94 -6.31 -6.51
N ARG A 150 23.27 -5.25 -6.99
CA ARG A 150 22.30 -5.33 -8.08
C ARG A 150 22.91 -5.89 -9.37
N ARG A 151 24.11 -5.42 -9.75
CA ARG A 151 24.85 -5.95 -10.91
C ARG A 151 25.23 -7.42 -10.76
N LYS A 152 25.36 -7.89 -9.52
CA LYS A 152 25.72 -9.27 -9.15
C LYS A 152 24.54 -10.03 -8.51
N LYS A 153 23.29 -9.66 -8.84
CA LYS A 153 22.08 -10.24 -8.24
C LYS A 153 22.02 -11.76 -8.27
N HIS A 154 22.53 -12.38 -9.33
CA HIS A 154 22.59 -13.84 -9.52
C HIS A 154 23.54 -14.56 -8.53
N MET A 155 24.42 -13.81 -7.87
CA MET A 155 25.38 -14.32 -6.88
C MET A 155 24.90 -14.11 -5.44
N LEU A 156 23.76 -13.43 -5.24
CA LEU A 156 23.22 -13.15 -3.92
C LEU A 156 22.67 -14.44 -3.29
N ASN A 157 22.86 -14.58 -1.98
CA ASN A 157 22.38 -15.70 -1.20
C ASN A 157 21.92 -15.22 0.19
N SER A 158 21.37 -16.13 1.00
CA SER A 158 20.83 -15.81 2.33
C SER A 158 21.92 -15.30 3.27
N HIS A 159 23.15 -15.80 3.16
CA HIS A 159 24.28 -15.36 3.97
C HIS A 159 24.65 -13.89 3.69
N ILE A 160 24.64 -13.46 2.42
CA ILE A 160 24.87 -12.05 2.05
C ILE A 160 23.74 -11.18 2.60
N LEU A 161 22.48 -11.59 2.46
CA LEU A 161 21.35 -10.85 3.03
C LEU A 161 21.47 -10.69 4.56
N HIS A 162 21.83 -11.75 5.28
CA HIS A 162 22.08 -11.68 6.72
C HIS A 162 23.26 -10.76 7.10
N LEU A 163 24.32 -10.70 6.28
CA LEU A 163 25.39 -9.73 6.48
C LEU A 163 24.88 -8.30 6.33
N ILE A 164 23.98 -8.03 5.38
CA ILE A 164 23.35 -6.71 5.23
C ILE A 164 22.47 -6.40 6.44
N PHE A 165 21.63 -7.33 6.92
CA PHE A 165 20.87 -7.14 8.16
C PHE A 165 21.78 -6.80 9.36
N SER A 166 22.91 -7.49 9.48
CA SER A 166 23.90 -7.22 10.53
C SER A 166 24.64 -5.89 10.35
N LEU A 167 24.89 -5.45 9.12
CA LEU A 167 25.47 -4.14 8.81
C LEU A 167 24.53 -2.99 9.20
N VAL A 168 23.24 -3.19 8.95
CA VAL A 168 22.20 -2.23 9.33
C VAL A 168 21.95 -2.26 10.83
N GLY A 169 22.12 -3.42 11.45
CA GLY A 169 21.96 -3.64 12.90
C GLY A 169 20.55 -4.02 13.30
N THR A 170 19.72 -4.56 12.39
CA THR A 170 18.33 -4.95 12.69
C THR A 170 18.20 -6.32 13.37
N VAL A 171 19.24 -7.14 13.36
CA VAL A 171 19.21 -8.53 13.86
C VAL A 171 20.16 -8.76 15.05
N ASP A 172 20.99 -7.78 15.42
CA ASP A 172 21.96 -7.97 16.51
C ASP A 172 21.29 -7.79 17.89
N SER A 173 21.05 -8.91 18.57
CA SER A 173 20.45 -8.96 19.93
C SER A 173 21.27 -8.27 21.02
N THR A 174 22.49 -7.79 20.72
CA THR A 174 23.37 -7.10 21.65
C THR A 174 23.10 -5.61 21.77
N SER A 175 22.30 -5.02 20.86
CA SER A 175 21.93 -3.60 20.97
C SER A 175 20.65 -3.45 21.79
N HIS A 176 20.79 -2.99 23.03
CA HIS A 176 19.66 -2.58 23.88
C HIS A 176 18.96 -1.29 23.37
N THR A 177 19.38 -0.75 22.23
CA THR A 177 18.68 0.35 21.54
C THR A 177 17.65 -0.27 20.60
N ALA A 178 16.36 -0.07 20.88
CA ALA A 178 15.29 -0.62 20.04
C ALA A 178 15.10 0.14 18.71
N SER A 179 16.00 1.06 18.37
CA SER A 179 16.05 1.84 17.13
C SER A 179 17.14 1.36 16.17
N ILE A 180 16.88 1.47 14.85
CA ILE A 180 17.83 1.13 13.79
C ILE A 180 19.09 2.00 13.88
N PRO A 181 20.29 1.42 14.10
CA PRO A 181 21.50 2.20 14.33
C PRO A 181 22.10 2.79 13.04
N ASN A 182 21.96 2.11 11.89
CA ASN A 182 22.53 2.55 10.62
C ASN A 182 21.44 2.84 9.58
N ILE A 183 20.85 4.02 9.72
CA ILE A 183 19.72 4.49 8.90
C ILE A 183 20.06 4.56 7.41
N MET A 184 21.26 5.05 7.06
CA MET A 184 21.66 5.19 5.66
C MET A 184 21.81 3.82 4.98
N ALA A 185 22.39 2.84 5.67
CA ALA A 185 22.46 1.48 5.16
C ALA A 185 21.06 0.85 5.03
N PHE A 186 20.15 1.09 5.99
CA PHE A 186 18.76 0.62 5.90
C PHE A 186 18.08 1.18 4.64
N GLN A 187 18.19 2.49 4.40
CA GLN A 187 17.61 3.17 3.24
C GLN A 187 18.17 2.68 1.91
N ASP A 188 19.49 2.65 1.80
CA ASP A 188 20.17 2.43 0.53
C ASP A 188 20.27 0.94 0.16
N LEU A 189 20.23 0.03 1.14
CA LEU A 189 20.39 -1.41 0.90
C LEU A 189 19.10 -2.20 1.09
N LEU A 190 18.33 -1.96 2.16
CA LEU A 190 17.13 -2.76 2.46
C LEU A 190 15.86 -2.17 1.83
N CYS A 191 15.73 -0.84 1.78
CA CYS A 191 14.60 -0.19 1.12
C CYS A 191 14.79 -0.04 -0.40
N ASP A 192 15.99 -0.26 -0.95
CA ASP A 192 16.19 -0.36 -2.40
C ASP A 192 15.79 -1.77 -2.89
N ILE A 193 14.48 -1.96 -3.03
CA ILE A 193 13.88 -3.26 -3.36
C ILE A 193 14.36 -3.76 -4.74
N GLU A 194 14.81 -2.87 -5.64
CA GLU A 194 15.36 -3.26 -6.94
C GLU A 194 16.65 -4.06 -6.86
N VAL A 195 17.42 -3.95 -5.76
CA VAL A 195 18.62 -4.76 -5.52
C VAL A 195 18.27 -6.24 -5.35
N TRP A 196 17.14 -6.49 -4.68
CA TRP A 196 16.66 -7.81 -4.30
C TRP A 196 15.63 -8.35 -5.28
N HIS A 197 15.09 -7.49 -6.13
CA HIS A 197 14.21 -7.89 -7.21
C HIS A 197 14.98 -8.80 -8.19
N GLU A 198 14.40 -9.96 -8.48
CA GLU A 198 15.03 -11.03 -9.28
C GLU A 198 16.28 -11.67 -8.66
N ALA A 199 16.55 -11.46 -7.37
CA ALA A 199 17.55 -12.24 -6.66
C ALA A 199 17.10 -13.72 -6.56
N PRO A 200 18.02 -14.69 -6.66
CA PRO A 200 17.67 -16.11 -6.69
C PRO A 200 17.12 -16.58 -5.33
N GLY A 201 16.24 -17.59 -5.37
CA GLY A 201 15.63 -18.19 -4.18
C GLY A 201 14.61 -17.29 -3.48
N GLU A 202 14.41 -17.54 -2.18
CA GLU A 202 13.39 -16.86 -1.37
C GLU A 202 13.91 -15.56 -0.69
N LEU A 203 14.98 -14.95 -1.22
CA LEU A 203 15.61 -13.78 -0.58
C LEU A 203 14.68 -12.57 -0.50
N GLN A 204 13.93 -12.31 -1.57
CA GLN A 204 12.94 -11.25 -1.62
C GLN A 204 11.86 -11.46 -0.55
N ARG A 205 11.45 -12.71 -0.33
CA ARG A 205 10.48 -13.09 0.70
C ARG A 205 11.04 -12.81 2.09
N SER A 206 12.24 -13.31 2.40
CA SER A 206 12.89 -13.10 3.70
C SER A 206 13.12 -11.61 4.01
N LEU A 207 13.43 -10.79 3.00
CA LEU A 207 13.52 -9.34 3.15
C LEU A 207 12.16 -8.74 3.57
N PHE A 208 11.08 -9.09 2.87
CA PHE A 208 9.76 -8.54 3.17
C PHE A 208 9.18 -9.04 4.50
N GLU A 209 9.45 -10.29 4.88
CA GLU A 209 9.13 -10.81 6.23
C GLU A 209 9.83 -9.98 7.30
N HIS A 210 11.13 -9.73 7.13
CA HIS A 210 11.89 -8.90 8.07
C HIS A 210 11.37 -7.46 8.14
N LEU A 211 11.06 -6.83 7.00
CA LEU A 211 10.49 -5.47 6.96
C LEU A 211 9.09 -5.43 7.61
N TYR A 212 8.29 -6.47 7.43
CA TYR A 212 6.98 -6.60 8.08
C TYR A 212 7.11 -6.73 9.59
N GLU A 213 7.96 -7.64 10.09
CA GLU A 213 8.26 -7.79 11.53
C GLU A 213 8.70 -6.46 12.16
N LEU A 214 9.59 -5.73 11.47
CA LEU A 214 10.09 -4.43 11.93
C LEU A 214 8.97 -3.38 12.04
N VAL A 215 8.04 -3.34 11.10
CA VAL A 215 6.98 -2.32 11.04
C VAL A 215 5.75 -2.69 11.87
N ALA A 216 5.40 -3.97 11.94
CA ALA A 216 4.16 -4.44 12.57
C ALA A 216 4.37 -4.98 14.00
N GLU A 217 5.48 -5.67 14.27
CA GLU A 217 5.68 -6.46 15.50
C GLU A 217 6.70 -5.85 16.46
N SER A 218 7.53 -4.90 16.02
CA SER A 218 8.56 -4.30 16.87
C SER A 218 8.00 -3.42 18.00
N SER A 219 8.72 -3.37 19.12
CA SER A 219 8.39 -2.52 20.28
C SER A 219 8.43 -1.02 19.96
N GLU A 220 9.32 -0.61 19.04
CA GLU A 220 9.46 0.76 18.54
C GLU A 220 8.77 1.01 17.18
N LYS A 221 7.69 0.27 16.88
CA LYS A 221 6.96 0.35 15.59
C LYS A 221 6.73 1.77 15.07
N ARG A 222 6.40 2.74 15.93
CA ARG A 222 6.14 4.13 15.52
C ARG A 222 7.39 4.83 14.97
N SER A 223 8.55 4.57 15.58
CA SER A 223 9.84 5.12 15.13
C SER A 223 10.22 4.53 13.77
N HIS A 224 10.13 3.20 13.65
CA HIS A 224 10.41 2.49 12.40
C HIS A 224 9.46 2.87 11.26
N LEU A 225 8.16 3.02 11.55
CA LEU A 225 7.17 3.49 10.59
C LEU A 225 7.52 4.88 10.03
N ASN A 226 7.86 5.83 10.91
CA ASN A 226 8.25 7.17 10.48
C ASN A 226 9.52 7.13 9.61
N LEU A 227 10.48 6.27 9.96
CA LEU A 227 11.70 6.10 9.20
C LEU A 227 11.44 5.53 7.80
N VAL A 228 10.67 4.44 7.73
CA VAL A 228 10.33 3.76 6.46
C VAL A 228 9.54 4.68 5.53
N ARG A 229 8.67 5.54 6.07
CA ARG A 229 7.93 6.56 5.30
C ARG A 229 8.85 7.56 4.61
N GLN A 230 9.86 8.06 5.32
CA GLN A 230 10.84 8.99 4.75
C GLN A 230 11.60 8.38 3.57
N MET A 231 11.65 7.05 3.47
CA MET A 231 12.36 6.31 2.45
C MET A 231 11.51 5.95 1.23
N ARG A 232 10.24 6.37 1.18
CA ARG A 232 9.31 6.12 0.06
C ARG A 232 9.15 4.63 -0.27
N LEU A 233 9.10 3.79 0.77
CA LEU A 233 8.99 2.34 0.59
C LEU A 233 7.69 1.95 -0.10
N VAL A 234 6.58 2.67 0.16
CA VAL A 234 5.27 2.40 -0.46
C VAL A 234 5.37 2.47 -1.99
N GLN A 235 5.94 3.55 -2.53
CA GLN A 235 6.09 3.74 -3.98
C GLN A 235 6.98 2.66 -4.61
N ARG A 236 8.08 2.29 -3.93
CA ARG A 236 8.99 1.23 -4.40
C ARG A 236 8.33 -0.15 -4.39
N LEU A 237 7.53 -0.46 -3.36
CA LEU A 237 6.76 -1.71 -3.29
C LEU A 237 5.73 -1.76 -4.41
N LEU A 238 4.99 -0.67 -4.65
CA LEU A 238 3.99 -0.59 -5.71
C LEU A 238 4.59 -0.78 -7.10
N TYR A 239 5.78 -0.21 -7.36
CA TYR A 239 6.47 -0.37 -8.64
C TYR A 239 6.81 -1.83 -8.95
N ILE A 240 7.25 -2.60 -7.95
CA ILE A 240 7.69 -4.00 -8.15
C ILE A 240 6.54 -4.99 -8.04
N LEU A 241 5.42 -4.62 -7.39
CA LEU A 241 4.31 -5.51 -7.10
C LEU A 241 3.77 -6.28 -8.33
N PRO A 242 3.60 -5.67 -9.53
CA PRO A 242 3.17 -6.40 -10.72
C PRO A 242 4.19 -7.43 -11.23
N ALA A 243 5.48 -7.17 -11.03
CA ALA A 243 6.57 -8.02 -11.54
C ALA A 243 6.83 -9.26 -10.67
N VAL A 244 6.29 -9.33 -9.45
CA VAL A 244 6.49 -10.47 -8.55
C VAL A 244 5.62 -11.64 -8.98
N SER A 245 6.24 -12.76 -9.38
CA SER A 245 5.51 -13.96 -9.83
C SER A 245 4.92 -14.81 -8.69
N SER A 246 5.58 -14.86 -7.52
CA SER A 246 5.13 -15.68 -6.38
C SER A 246 3.93 -15.07 -5.66
N ASN A 247 2.81 -15.80 -5.61
CA ASN A 247 1.58 -15.38 -4.93
C ASN A 247 1.78 -15.17 -3.42
N GLN A 248 2.67 -15.93 -2.79
CA GLN A 248 2.98 -15.82 -1.36
C GLN A 248 3.76 -14.53 -1.06
N THR A 249 4.81 -14.26 -1.84
CA THR A 249 5.60 -13.02 -1.75
C THR A 249 4.73 -11.80 -2.02
N ARG A 250 3.85 -11.87 -3.03
CA ARG A 250 2.87 -10.81 -3.33
C ARG A 250 1.91 -10.59 -2.15
N GLY A 251 1.46 -11.65 -1.49
CA GLY A 251 0.65 -11.57 -0.27
C GLY A 251 1.37 -10.86 0.88
N LEU A 252 2.64 -11.19 1.13
CA LEU A 252 3.46 -10.53 2.13
C LEU A 252 3.68 -9.03 1.82
N MET A 253 3.92 -8.67 0.56
CA MET A 253 4.03 -7.28 0.13
C MET A 253 2.74 -6.49 0.39
N LEU A 254 1.57 -7.09 0.10
CA LEU A 254 0.28 -6.48 0.38
C LEU A 254 0.04 -6.30 1.89
N ASN A 255 0.42 -7.27 2.72
CA ASN A 255 0.35 -7.13 4.17
C ASN A 255 1.26 -6.01 4.69
N LEU A 256 2.48 -5.89 4.15
CA LEU A 256 3.41 -4.81 4.45
C LEU A 256 2.83 -3.44 4.04
N LEU A 257 2.27 -3.33 2.83
CA LEU A 257 1.57 -2.12 2.38
C LEU A 257 0.40 -1.78 3.31
N GLY A 258 -0.38 -2.77 3.74
CA GLY A 258 -1.45 -2.61 4.72
C GLY A 258 -0.96 -2.02 6.05
N ALA A 259 0.13 -2.56 6.59
CA ALA A 259 0.73 -2.06 7.82
C ALA A 259 1.23 -0.60 7.69
N LEU A 260 1.82 -0.26 6.55
CA LEU A 260 2.32 1.10 6.26
C LEU A 260 1.19 2.13 6.12
N LEU A 261 0.12 1.76 5.43
CA LEU A 261 -1.05 2.61 5.18
C LEU A 261 -1.97 2.75 6.41
N LEU A 262 -2.06 1.73 7.28
CA LEU A 262 -2.90 1.78 8.47
C LEU A 262 -2.41 2.81 9.51
N ALA A 263 -1.10 3.04 9.59
CA ALA A 263 -0.49 3.78 10.68
C ALA A 263 -0.57 5.33 10.53
N GLN A 264 -1.72 5.90 10.16
CA GLN A 264 -1.87 7.28 9.65
C GLN A 264 -1.10 7.48 8.33
N PRO A 265 -1.70 7.17 7.17
CA PRO A 265 -0.98 7.23 5.89
C PRO A 265 -0.50 8.66 5.61
N ASP A 266 0.69 8.79 5.02
CA ASP A 266 1.02 10.04 4.33
C ASP A 266 0.05 10.19 3.14
N GLN A 267 -0.41 11.42 2.87
CA GLN A 267 -1.34 11.67 1.77
C GLN A 267 -0.73 11.25 0.43
N HIS A 268 0.60 11.38 0.29
CA HIS A 268 1.32 10.94 -0.90
C HIS A 268 1.36 9.41 -1.05
N ASP A 269 1.47 8.65 0.06
CA ASP A 269 1.44 7.19 0.03
C ASP A 269 0.05 6.67 -0.36
N LEU A 270 -1.00 7.30 0.18
CA LEU A 270 -2.38 6.97 -0.15
C LEU A 270 -2.72 7.32 -1.60
N LEU A 271 -2.27 8.48 -2.08
CA LEU A 271 -2.44 8.90 -3.47
C LEU A 271 -1.74 7.93 -4.43
N ALA A 272 -0.48 7.60 -4.17
CA ALA A 272 0.27 6.64 -4.98
C ALA A 272 -0.39 5.26 -5.00
N PHE A 273 -0.92 4.81 -3.86
CA PHE A 273 -1.67 3.56 -3.78
C PHE A 273 -2.95 3.60 -4.60
N GLY A 274 -3.76 4.65 -4.48
CA GLY A 274 -4.99 4.81 -5.26
C GLY A 274 -4.74 4.92 -6.77
N GLN A 275 -3.70 5.67 -7.17
CA GLN A 275 -3.28 5.81 -8.57
C GLN A 275 -2.76 4.48 -9.14
N PHE A 276 -2.02 3.71 -8.35
CA PHE A 276 -1.57 2.37 -8.74
C PHE A 276 -2.75 1.43 -9.00
N ILE A 277 -3.79 1.43 -8.17
CA ILE A 277 -4.97 0.59 -8.44
C ILE A 277 -5.64 1.04 -9.75
N VAL A 278 -5.74 2.34 -10.00
CA VAL A 278 -6.31 2.86 -11.26
C VAL A 278 -5.44 2.48 -12.47
N SER A 279 -4.12 2.45 -12.35
CA SER A 279 -3.24 2.04 -13.46
C SER A 279 -3.37 0.56 -13.85
N THR A 280 -4.02 -0.25 -13.02
CA THR A 280 -4.39 -1.64 -13.37
C THR A 280 -5.69 -1.77 -14.17
N LEU A 281 -6.38 -0.66 -14.45
CA LEU A 281 -7.57 -0.64 -15.32
C LEU A 281 -7.18 -0.75 -16.80
N PRO A 282 -8.05 -1.34 -17.64
CA PRO A 282 -7.82 -1.40 -19.08
C PRO A 282 -7.83 0.01 -19.69
N CYS A 283 -6.79 0.35 -20.46
CA CYS A 283 -6.69 1.63 -21.16
C CYS A 283 -7.59 1.64 -22.41
N SER A 284 -8.67 2.44 -22.43
CA SER A 284 -9.60 2.56 -23.56
C SER A 284 -9.04 3.26 -24.82
N GLY A 285 -7.74 3.58 -24.89
CA GLY A 285 -7.17 4.51 -25.88
C GLY A 285 -6.08 3.99 -26.83
N SER A 286 -5.68 2.72 -26.79
CA SER A 286 -4.70 2.19 -27.76
C SER A 286 -5.41 1.71 -29.02
N SER A 287 -5.52 2.61 -30.00
CA SER A 287 -6.08 2.36 -31.33
C SER A 287 -5.31 1.34 -32.19
N ASN A 288 -4.29 0.67 -31.65
CA ASN A 288 -3.45 -0.28 -32.38
C ASN A 288 -3.56 -1.75 -31.90
N SER A 289 -4.43 -2.06 -30.94
CA SER A 289 -4.76 -3.46 -30.60
C SER A 289 -6.22 -3.73 -30.94
N LEU A 290 -6.45 -4.56 -31.95
CA LEU A 290 -7.76 -4.81 -32.58
C LEU A 290 -8.75 -5.62 -31.72
N THR A 291 -8.57 -5.67 -30.40
CA THR A 291 -9.49 -6.32 -29.47
C THR A 291 -9.61 -5.49 -28.20
N ILE A 292 -10.69 -4.73 -28.07
CA ILE A 292 -11.19 -4.26 -26.78
C ILE A 292 -11.61 -5.53 -26.02
N THR A 293 -10.69 -6.16 -25.30
CA THR A 293 -11.00 -7.34 -24.49
C THR A 293 -11.76 -6.88 -23.26
N SER A 294 -13.09 -6.94 -23.33
CA SER A 294 -13.95 -6.78 -22.15
C SER A 294 -13.51 -7.77 -21.07
N GLU A 295 -13.18 -7.26 -19.88
CA GLU A 295 -12.73 -8.11 -18.77
C GLU A 295 -13.85 -9.03 -18.25
N ARG A 296 -15.12 -8.76 -18.60
CA ARG A 296 -16.30 -9.51 -18.13
C ARG A 296 -16.21 -11.01 -18.35
N GLN A 297 -15.52 -11.43 -19.41
CA GLN A 297 -15.47 -12.83 -19.84
C GLN A 297 -14.15 -13.52 -19.44
N VAL A 298 -13.26 -12.84 -18.71
CA VAL A 298 -11.97 -13.40 -18.31
C VAL A 298 -12.18 -14.38 -17.14
N PRO A 299 -11.90 -15.68 -17.30
CA PRO A 299 -12.01 -16.62 -16.20
C PRO A 299 -10.90 -16.38 -15.18
N LEU A 300 -11.29 -16.11 -13.93
CA LEU A 300 -10.36 -15.95 -12.82
C LEU A 300 -9.95 -17.33 -12.26
N GLN A 301 -9.05 -18.03 -12.94
CA GLN A 301 -8.29 -19.12 -12.33
C GLN A 301 -6.90 -18.61 -11.96
N GLU A 302 -6.49 -18.84 -10.71
CA GLU A 302 -5.10 -18.60 -10.32
C GLU A 302 -4.21 -19.49 -11.19
N PRO A 303 -3.22 -18.94 -11.91
CA PRO A 303 -2.31 -19.77 -12.69
C PRO A 303 -1.59 -20.70 -11.71
N ALA A 304 -1.88 -22.00 -11.81
CA ALA A 304 -1.06 -23.01 -11.16
C ALA A 304 0.37 -22.82 -11.66
N SER A 305 1.32 -22.83 -10.72
CA SER A 305 2.77 -22.77 -10.94
C SER A 305 3.15 -23.36 -12.31
N ARG A 306 3.73 -22.55 -13.21
CA ARG A 306 4.22 -22.98 -14.53
C ARG A 306 5.11 -24.22 -14.36
N SER A 307 4.54 -25.40 -14.45
CA SER A 307 5.29 -26.63 -14.67
C SER A 307 5.63 -26.64 -16.15
N SER A 308 6.91 -26.80 -16.43
CA SER A 308 7.51 -26.86 -17.75
C SER A 308 6.86 -27.97 -18.59
N GLN A 309 5.90 -27.62 -19.44
CA GLN A 309 5.53 -28.41 -20.61
C GLN A 309 5.45 -27.50 -21.83
N THR A 310 6.37 -27.78 -22.76
CA THR A 310 6.50 -27.17 -24.06
C THR A 310 5.40 -27.70 -25.00
N SER A 311 4.46 -26.85 -25.41
CA SER A 311 3.70 -27.05 -26.65
C SER A 311 3.52 -25.70 -27.33
N PHE A 312 4.01 -25.63 -28.58
CA PHE A 312 3.90 -24.49 -29.48
C PHE A 312 2.44 -24.33 -29.92
N ASP A 313 1.74 -23.35 -29.37
CA ASP A 313 0.63 -22.58 -29.99
C ASP A 313 0.17 -21.50 -28.99
N HIS A 314 0.96 -20.42 -28.84
CA HIS A 314 0.67 -19.34 -27.89
C HIS A 314 1.00 -17.96 -28.47
N THR A 315 0.01 -17.33 -29.09
CA THR A 315 0.00 -15.87 -29.27
C THR A 315 -1.25 -15.23 -28.66
N ASP A 316 -2.38 -15.96 -28.59
CA ASP A 316 -3.64 -15.41 -28.08
C ASP A 316 -3.86 -15.65 -26.57
N MET A 317 -3.13 -16.59 -25.96
CA MET A 317 -3.25 -16.94 -24.52
C MET A 317 -2.39 -16.07 -23.59
N GLU A 318 -1.33 -15.42 -24.09
CA GLU A 318 -0.47 -14.56 -23.26
C GLU A 318 -1.20 -13.29 -22.80
N GLY A 319 -1.95 -12.63 -23.68
CA GLY A 319 -2.70 -11.41 -23.34
C GLY A 319 -3.86 -11.63 -22.35
N ALA A 320 -4.50 -12.82 -22.37
CA ALA A 320 -5.57 -13.16 -21.43
C ALA A 320 -5.02 -13.49 -20.03
N CYS A 321 -3.86 -14.15 -19.96
CA CYS A 321 -3.18 -14.49 -18.70
C CYS A 321 -2.70 -13.22 -17.96
N ASP A 322 -2.19 -12.24 -18.69
CA ASP A 322 -1.78 -10.95 -18.11
C ASP A 322 -2.99 -10.16 -17.60
N SER A 323 -4.08 -10.13 -18.36
CA SER A 323 -5.33 -9.48 -17.96
C SER A 323 -5.91 -10.06 -16.66
N ALA A 324 -5.96 -11.40 -16.54
CA ALA A 324 -6.41 -12.07 -15.32
C ALA A 324 -5.53 -11.72 -14.11
N THR A 325 -4.21 -11.63 -14.30
CA THR A 325 -3.25 -11.28 -13.24
C THR A 325 -3.49 -9.85 -12.74
N TYR A 326 -3.74 -8.89 -13.63
CA TYR A 326 -4.09 -7.52 -13.25
C TYR A 326 -5.44 -7.43 -12.55
N ILE A 327 -6.46 -8.20 -12.97
CA ILE A 327 -7.76 -8.26 -12.26
C ILE A 327 -7.58 -8.79 -10.83
N ILE A 328 -6.84 -9.89 -10.65
CA ILE A 328 -6.58 -10.48 -9.32
C ILE A 328 -5.80 -9.50 -8.43
N LEU A 329 -4.75 -8.88 -8.98
CA LEU A 329 -3.94 -7.90 -8.27
C LEU A 329 -4.77 -6.69 -7.82
N ARG A 330 -5.54 -6.10 -8.74
CA ARG A 330 -6.46 -4.99 -8.47
C ARG A 330 -7.45 -5.34 -7.37
N ASN A 331 -8.09 -6.51 -7.46
CA ASN A 331 -9.06 -6.96 -6.46
C ASN A 331 -8.43 -7.17 -5.08
N ARG A 332 -7.19 -7.68 -5.02
CA ARG A 332 -6.45 -7.77 -3.75
C ARG A 332 -6.08 -6.41 -3.17
N CYS A 333 -5.72 -5.43 -4.00
CA CYS A 333 -5.47 -4.07 -3.54
C CYS A 333 -6.75 -3.36 -3.07
N LEU A 334 -7.87 -3.53 -3.77
CA LEU A 334 -9.19 -3.02 -3.35
C LEU A 334 -9.65 -3.69 -2.04
N GLN A 335 -9.45 -5.00 -1.92
CA GLN A 335 -9.70 -5.74 -0.68
C GLN A 335 -8.84 -5.21 0.48
N LEU A 336 -7.56 -4.94 0.23
CA LEU A 336 -6.67 -4.34 1.22
C LEU A 336 -7.22 -2.97 1.67
N LEU A 337 -7.53 -2.06 0.73
CA LEU A 337 -8.11 -0.76 1.04
C LEU A 337 -9.41 -0.88 1.84
N HIS A 338 -10.32 -1.74 1.39
CA HIS A 338 -11.58 -2.01 2.09
C HIS A 338 -11.35 -2.48 3.52
N SER A 339 -10.35 -3.35 3.76
CA SER A 339 -10.02 -3.81 5.11
C SER A 339 -9.52 -2.68 6.02
N LEU A 340 -8.81 -1.69 5.47
CA LEU A 340 -8.29 -0.53 6.19
C LEU A 340 -9.38 0.48 6.58
N LEU A 341 -10.53 0.47 5.88
CA LEU A 341 -11.71 1.27 6.27
C LEU A 341 -12.33 0.80 7.60
N PHE A 342 -11.92 -0.37 8.11
CA PHE A 342 -12.37 -0.88 9.40
C PHE A 342 -11.24 -0.89 10.43
N THR A 343 -11.58 -0.57 11.66
CA THR A 343 -10.71 -0.75 12.82
C THR A 343 -10.57 -2.23 13.19
N PRO A 344 -9.56 -2.62 13.99
CA PRO A 344 -9.44 -3.99 14.52
C PRO A 344 -10.66 -4.46 15.33
N ARG A 345 -11.48 -3.53 15.83
CA ARG A 345 -12.74 -3.80 16.53
C ARG A 345 -13.95 -3.95 15.59
N ASN A 346 -13.73 -4.05 14.28
CA ASN A 346 -14.75 -4.13 13.23
C ASN A 346 -15.67 -2.90 13.08
N ASN A 347 -15.31 -1.76 13.69
CA ASN A 347 -16.03 -0.50 13.48
C ASN A 347 -15.44 0.27 12.29
N VAL A 348 -16.26 1.05 11.58
CA VAL A 348 -15.79 1.95 10.51
C VAL A 348 -14.79 2.96 11.06
N ASN A 349 -13.67 3.10 10.38
CA ASN A 349 -12.62 4.06 10.68
C ASN A 349 -12.94 5.38 9.95
N THR A 350 -13.78 6.21 10.56
CA THR A 350 -14.27 7.48 9.97
C THR A 350 -13.14 8.40 9.55
N ASN A 351 -12.10 8.53 10.38
CA ASN A 351 -10.95 9.39 10.09
C ASN A 351 -10.21 8.94 8.82
N PHE A 352 -10.01 7.63 8.66
CA PHE A 352 -9.37 7.10 7.45
C PHE A 352 -10.29 7.22 6.23
N CYS A 353 -11.61 7.06 6.39
CA CYS A 353 -12.58 7.29 5.30
C CYS A 353 -12.54 8.75 4.81
N GLU A 354 -12.44 9.71 5.73
CA GLU A 354 -12.31 11.13 5.39
C GLU A 354 -11.00 11.43 4.66
N GLU A 355 -9.86 10.87 5.10
CA GLU A 355 -8.58 10.99 4.39
C GLU A 355 -8.62 10.36 2.99
N VAL A 356 -9.25 9.19 2.84
CA VAL A 356 -9.45 8.55 1.52
C VAL A 356 -10.23 9.46 0.58
N VAL A 357 -11.34 10.04 1.03
CA VAL A 357 -12.12 10.97 0.22
C VAL A 357 -11.38 12.28 -0.04
N GLN A 358 -10.61 12.77 0.93
CA GLN A 358 -9.80 13.98 0.76
C GLN A 358 -8.70 13.81 -0.28
N VAL A 359 -8.03 12.66 -0.30
CA VAL A 359 -6.88 12.39 -1.17
C VAL A 359 -7.32 11.87 -2.54
N LEU A 360 -8.22 10.88 -2.58
CA LEU A 360 -8.62 10.22 -3.83
C LEU A 360 -9.89 10.81 -4.43
N GLY A 361 -10.82 11.28 -3.61
CA GLY A 361 -12.13 11.73 -4.05
C GLY A 361 -13.19 10.63 -4.04
N LEU A 362 -14.45 11.04 -4.16
CA LEU A 362 -15.64 10.16 -4.21
C LEU A 362 -15.92 9.62 -5.61
N ASP A 363 -15.29 10.18 -6.64
CA ASP A 363 -15.29 9.67 -8.01
C ASP A 363 -14.35 8.47 -8.19
N TRP A 364 -13.32 8.35 -7.36
CA TRP A 364 -12.34 7.26 -7.46
C TRP A 364 -12.95 5.86 -7.34
N PRO A 365 -13.84 5.54 -6.37
CA PRO A 365 -14.51 4.24 -6.33
C PRO A 365 -15.36 3.97 -7.59
N LEU A 366 -15.93 5.00 -8.21
CA LEU A 366 -16.81 4.90 -9.38
C LEU A 366 -16.05 4.43 -10.64
N LEU A 367 -14.74 4.67 -10.71
CA LEU A 367 -13.88 4.15 -11.79
C LEU A 367 -13.92 2.62 -11.88
N PHE A 368 -14.15 1.94 -10.76
CA PHE A 368 -14.19 0.47 -10.69
C PHE A 368 -15.56 -0.13 -11.01
N LEU A 369 -16.56 0.70 -11.34
CA LEU A 369 -17.91 0.29 -11.71
C LEU A 369 -18.18 0.39 -13.22
N GLN A 370 -17.17 0.72 -14.02
CA GLN A 370 -17.30 0.86 -15.48
C GLN A 370 -17.82 -0.44 -16.14
N SER A 371 -18.48 -0.30 -17.29
CA SER A 371 -19.19 -1.39 -17.94
C SER A 371 -18.26 -2.51 -18.42
N GLN A 372 -17.02 -2.21 -18.80
CA GLN A 372 -16.07 -3.18 -19.35
C GLN A 372 -15.33 -4.04 -18.30
N LEU A 373 -15.50 -3.75 -17.00
CA LEU A 373 -14.73 -4.39 -15.93
C LEU A 373 -15.33 -5.72 -15.48
N HIS A 374 -14.48 -6.57 -14.89
CA HIS A 374 -14.91 -7.84 -14.32
C HIS A 374 -15.81 -7.63 -13.07
N SER A 375 -16.83 -8.47 -12.91
CA SER A 375 -17.86 -8.33 -11.86
C SER A 375 -17.28 -8.28 -10.44
N THR A 376 -16.23 -9.04 -10.14
CA THR A 376 -15.56 -9.03 -8.83
C THR A 376 -14.93 -7.66 -8.51
N THR A 377 -14.41 -6.96 -9.50
CA THR A 377 -13.86 -5.61 -9.34
C THR A 377 -14.97 -4.61 -9.03
N VAL A 378 -16.08 -4.70 -9.75
CA VAL A 378 -17.29 -3.88 -9.53
C VAL A 378 -17.81 -4.06 -8.10
N VAL A 379 -17.88 -5.31 -7.63
CA VAL A 379 -18.30 -5.63 -6.25
C VAL A 379 -17.37 -4.99 -5.22
N TRP A 380 -16.05 -5.07 -5.40
CA TRP A 380 -15.10 -4.44 -4.48
C TRP A 380 -15.16 -2.91 -4.51
N GLY A 381 -15.27 -2.30 -5.69
CA GLY A 381 -15.47 -0.86 -5.84
C GLY A 381 -16.72 -0.38 -5.11
N LEU A 382 -17.84 -1.08 -5.32
CA LEU A 382 -19.10 -0.77 -4.65
C LEU A 382 -19.03 -1.00 -3.13
N ARG A 383 -18.33 -2.04 -2.66
CA ARG A 383 -18.11 -2.27 -1.22
C ARG A 383 -17.39 -1.10 -0.54
N ILE A 384 -16.37 -0.56 -1.19
CA ILE A 384 -15.65 0.63 -0.69
C ILE A 384 -16.62 1.81 -0.65
N LEU A 385 -17.36 2.07 -1.73
CA LEU A 385 -18.33 3.17 -1.79
C LEU A 385 -19.39 3.07 -0.68
N VAL A 386 -19.98 1.89 -0.45
CA VAL A 386 -20.97 1.67 0.62
C VAL A 386 -20.42 2.02 1.99
N VAL A 387 -19.17 1.64 2.28
CA VAL A 387 -18.53 1.97 3.57
C VAL A 387 -18.28 3.48 3.68
N LEU A 388 -17.81 4.15 2.62
CA LEU A 388 -17.64 5.60 2.62
C LEU A 388 -18.98 6.33 2.84
N CYS A 389 -20.03 5.91 2.15
CA CYS A 389 -21.39 6.46 2.26
C CYS A 389 -22.10 6.12 3.59
N SER A 390 -21.59 5.18 4.39
CA SER A 390 -22.09 4.96 5.75
C SER A 390 -21.72 6.10 6.71
N VAL A 391 -20.74 6.94 6.34
CA VAL A 391 -20.37 8.15 7.08
C VAL A 391 -21.27 9.31 6.63
N PRO A 392 -22.09 9.91 7.51
CA PRO A 392 -23.09 10.91 7.11
C PRO A 392 -22.51 12.15 6.40
N SER A 393 -21.34 12.62 6.82
CA SER A 393 -20.66 13.78 6.21
C SER A 393 -20.23 13.50 4.76
N LEU A 394 -19.77 12.27 4.49
CA LEU A 394 -19.34 11.84 3.16
C LEU A 394 -20.53 11.53 2.25
N LEU A 395 -21.63 11.01 2.81
CA LEU A 395 -22.87 10.78 2.07
C LEU A 395 -23.45 12.07 1.49
N VAL A 396 -23.47 13.15 2.28
CA VAL A 396 -23.94 14.47 1.80
C VAL A 396 -23.07 14.96 0.64
N LYS A 397 -21.74 14.88 0.77
CA LYS A 397 -20.80 15.24 -0.30
C LYS A 397 -21.02 14.40 -1.57
N PHE A 398 -21.30 13.10 -1.40
CA PHE A 398 -21.59 12.20 -2.52
C PHE A 398 -22.90 12.58 -3.24
N ARG A 399 -23.94 12.94 -2.48
CA ARG A 399 -25.21 13.44 -3.05
C ARG A 399 -24.99 14.69 -3.90
N GLU A 400 -24.17 15.61 -3.41
CA GLU A 400 -23.90 16.89 -4.07
C GLU A 400 -22.89 16.79 -5.23
N GLY A 401 -22.27 15.63 -5.46
CA GLY A 401 -21.21 15.48 -6.47
C GLY A 401 -19.92 16.22 -6.12
N ALA A 402 -19.67 16.43 -4.82
CA ALA A 402 -18.49 17.11 -4.29
C ALA A 402 -17.29 16.16 -4.09
N CYS A 403 -16.10 16.73 -3.89
CA CYS A 403 -14.84 16.00 -3.67
C CYS A 403 -14.48 15.03 -4.82
N THR A 404 -14.36 15.55 -6.04
CA THR A 404 -13.97 14.80 -7.25
C THR A 404 -12.55 15.14 -7.68
N GLY A 405 -11.89 14.23 -8.40
CA GLY A 405 -10.60 14.49 -9.05
C GLY A 405 -9.38 14.55 -8.13
N GLY A 406 -9.49 14.18 -6.85
CA GLY A 406 -8.35 14.15 -5.93
C GLY A 406 -7.23 13.22 -6.40
N TRP A 407 -7.61 12.04 -6.89
CA TRP A 407 -6.68 11.03 -7.42
C TRP A 407 -5.88 11.49 -8.65
N LEU A 408 -6.29 12.56 -9.35
CA LEU A 408 -5.57 13.13 -10.50
C LEU A 408 -4.41 14.06 -10.09
N GLN A 409 -4.24 14.33 -8.81
CA GLN A 409 -3.13 15.15 -8.32
C GLN A 409 -1.77 14.61 -8.82
N ASP A 410 -0.87 15.51 -9.20
CA ASP A 410 0.46 15.24 -9.76
C ASP A 410 0.51 14.54 -11.14
N THR A 411 -0.64 14.21 -11.76
CA THR A 411 -0.67 13.59 -13.10
C THR A 411 -0.32 14.56 -14.23
N ASP A 412 -0.51 15.87 -14.05
CA ASP A 412 -0.13 16.91 -15.02
C ASP A 412 1.38 16.94 -15.30
N LEU A 413 2.21 16.60 -14.31
CA LEU A 413 3.67 16.51 -14.48
C LEU A 413 4.06 15.35 -15.41
N VAL A 414 3.24 14.31 -15.46
CA VAL A 414 3.40 13.15 -16.35
C VAL A 414 2.92 13.49 -17.76
N LEU A 415 1.78 14.18 -17.89
CA LEU A 415 1.25 14.68 -19.17
C LEU A 415 2.19 15.68 -19.85
N GLN A 416 2.97 16.45 -19.08
CA GLN A 416 4.00 17.36 -19.59
C GLN A 416 5.34 16.67 -19.98
N ASN A 417 5.35 15.34 -20.14
CA ASN A 417 6.50 14.57 -20.64
C ASN A 417 7.78 14.68 -19.79
N ARG A 418 7.66 14.90 -18.46
CA ARG A 418 8.78 14.81 -17.50
C ARG A 418 8.88 13.41 -16.86
N MET A 419 8.67 12.38 -17.69
CA MET A 419 8.48 10.97 -17.30
C MET A 419 9.59 10.39 -16.41
N THR A 420 10.84 10.86 -16.55
CA THR A 420 11.97 10.34 -15.78
C THR A 420 12.00 10.84 -14.33
N VAL A 421 11.34 11.95 -14.00
CA VAL A 421 11.47 12.60 -12.67
C VAL A 421 10.46 12.06 -11.65
N VAL A 422 9.30 11.56 -12.11
CA VAL A 422 8.20 11.14 -11.23
C VAL A 422 8.34 9.66 -10.81
N LEU A 423 8.78 8.79 -11.71
CA LEU A 423 8.96 7.35 -11.42
C LEU A 423 10.35 6.99 -10.86
N ALA A 424 11.40 7.76 -11.13
CA ALA A 424 12.76 7.47 -10.67
C ALA A 424 13.16 8.16 -9.33
N GLY A 425 12.24 8.84 -8.64
CA GLY A 425 12.50 9.35 -7.29
C GLY A 425 13.62 10.40 -7.14
N CYS A 426 14.22 10.90 -8.22
CA CYS A 426 15.22 11.97 -8.16
C CYS A 426 14.57 13.35 -8.07
N GLN A 427 14.01 13.69 -6.90
CA GLN A 427 13.87 15.10 -6.50
C GLN A 427 15.06 15.46 -5.59
N LEU A 428 16.20 15.79 -6.20
CA LEU A 428 17.22 16.57 -5.51
C LEU A 428 16.68 18.00 -5.30
N GLY A 429 16.24 18.29 -4.07
CA GLY A 429 16.49 19.57 -3.40
C GLY A 429 16.05 20.89 -4.06
N ALA A 430 14.98 20.95 -4.85
CA ALA A 430 14.40 22.22 -5.28
C ALA A 430 12.95 22.35 -4.79
N SER A 431 12.71 23.39 -3.98
CA SER A 431 11.38 23.79 -3.51
C SER A 431 10.50 24.17 -4.71
N ILE A 432 9.65 23.26 -5.15
CA ILE A 432 8.57 23.57 -6.10
C ILE A 432 7.46 24.26 -5.28
N PRO A 433 6.98 25.45 -5.70
CA PRO A 433 5.94 26.15 -4.96
C PRO A 433 4.67 25.30 -4.96
N LYS A 434 4.12 25.03 -3.76
CA LYS A 434 2.79 24.43 -3.58
C LYS A 434 1.77 25.33 -4.29
N ARG A 435 1.34 24.93 -5.48
CA ARG A 435 0.18 25.52 -6.15
C ARG A 435 -0.99 24.62 -5.81
N GLU A 436 -1.82 25.03 -4.85
CA GLU A 436 -3.08 24.37 -4.53
C GLU A 436 -4.01 24.50 -5.75
N TYR A 437 -3.98 23.50 -6.63
CA TYR A 437 -4.94 23.38 -7.71
C TYR A 437 -6.08 22.49 -7.22
N ARG A 438 -7.05 23.10 -6.53
CA ARG A 438 -8.37 22.47 -6.39
C ARG A 438 -9.05 22.58 -7.75
N VAL A 439 -9.13 21.48 -8.49
CA VAL A 439 -10.12 21.34 -9.55
C VAL A 439 -11.48 21.25 -8.84
N GLU A 440 -12.11 22.39 -8.59
CA GLU A 440 -13.53 22.42 -8.19
C GLU A 440 -14.39 22.21 -9.44
N THR A 441 -14.34 21.00 -10.01
CA THR A 441 -15.35 20.53 -10.95
C THR A 441 -16.39 19.78 -10.14
N SER A 442 -17.46 20.46 -9.70
CA SER A 442 -18.64 19.76 -9.19
C SER A 442 -19.14 18.83 -10.31
N GLY A 443 -18.98 17.53 -10.12
CA GLY A 443 -19.47 16.53 -11.07
C GLY A 443 -20.99 16.42 -11.02
N PRO A 444 -21.60 15.58 -11.87
CA PRO A 444 -22.99 15.20 -11.67
C PRO A 444 -23.17 14.59 -10.26
N PRO A 445 -24.37 14.68 -9.66
CA PRO A 445 -24.69 14.02 -8.40
C PRO A 445 -24.24 12.55 -8.38
N GLY A 446 -23.61 12.10 -7.29
CA GLY A 446 -23.00 10.78 -7.21
C GLY A 446 -23.99 9.62 -7.44
N PHE A 447 -25.22 9.75 -6.93
CA PHE A 447 -26.28 8.75 -7.15
C PHE A 447 -26.75 8.67 -8.61
N GLN A 448 -26.71 9.78 -9.35
CA GLN A 448 -27.02 9.80 -10.78
C GLN A 448 -25.95 9.02 -11.56
N GLN A 449 -24.67 9.29 -11.28
CA GLN A 449 -23.57 8.55 -11.90
C GLN A 449 -23.58 7.06 -11.53
N LEU A 450 -23.88 6.73 -10.27
CA LEU A 450 -24.02 5.36 -9.81
C LEU A 450 -25.16 4.63 -10.53
N THR A 451 -26.26 5.32 -10.81
CA THR A 451 -27.39 4.79 -11.59
C THR A 451 -26.93 4.38 -12.98
N TRP A 452 -26.22 5.25 -13.70
CA TRP A 452 -25.72 4.93 -15.04
C TRP A 452 -24.77 3.73 -15.06
N LEU A 453 -23.84 3.67 -14.11
CA LEU A 453 -22.83 2.61 -14.07
C LEU A 453 -23.44 1.23 -13.76
N LEU A 454 -24.39 1.17 -12.82
CA LEU A 454 -24.95 -0.10 -12.35
C LEU A 454 -25.95 -0.75 -13.32
N GLN A 455 -26.53 0.01 -14.26
CA GLN A 455 -27.41 -0.54 -15.30
C GLN A 455 -26.73 -1.62 -16.15
N HIS A 456 -25.41 -1.57 -16.27
CA HIS A 456 -24.64 -2.56 -17.01
C HIS A 456 -24.31 -3.83 -16.22
N HIS A 457 -24.59 -3.88 -14.91
CA HIS A 457 -24.14 -4.96 -14.01
C HIS A 457 -25.30 -5.67 -13.28
N VAL A 458 -26.49 -5.65 -13.87
CA VAL A 458 -27.72 -6.26 -13.30
C VAL A 458 -27.66 -7.78 -13.09
N ASP A 459 -26.63 -8.44 -13.60
CA ASP A 459 -26.43 -9.90 -13.46
C ASP A 459 -25.77 -10.31 -12.14
N VAL A 460 -25.21 -9.33 -11.42
CA VAL A 460 -24.37 -9.58 -10.26
C VAL A 460 -25.18 -9.44 -8.98
N SER A 461 -25.59 -10.56 -8.40
CA SER A 461 -26.42 -10.60 -7.18
C SER A 461 -25.83 -9.82 -6.00
N GLN A 462 -24.51 -9.82 -5.86
CA GLN A 462 -23.79 -9.15 -4.77
C GLN A 462 -24.04 -7.64 -4.75
N ILE A 463 -24.31 -7.04 -5.90
CA ILE A 463 -24.62 -5.61 -6.01
C ILE A 463 -25.92 -5.29 -5.25
N TYR A 464 -26.93 -6.14 -5.29
CA TYR A 464 -28.21 -5.88 -4.62
C TYR A 464 -28.09 -5.90 -3.10
N PHE A 465 -27.30 -6.81 -2.52
CA PHE A 465 -26.99 -6.78 -1.09
C PHE A 465 -26.31 -5.46 -0.68
N LEU A 466 -25.40 -4.96 -1.52
CA LEU A 466 -24.67 -3.72 -1.28
C LEU A 466 -25.56 -2.48 -1.44
N LEU A 467 -26.47 -2.49 -2.42
CA LEU A 467 -27.47 -1.44 -2.59
C LEU A 467 -28.46 -1.40 -1.43
N MET A 468 -28.89 -2.56 -0.91
CA MET A 468 -29.73 -2.63 0.29
C MET A 468 -28.98 -2.08 1.50
N ALA A 469 -27.68 -2.33 1.62
CA ALA A 469 -26.85 -1.75 2.68
C ALA A 469 -26.65 -0.23 2.53
N LEU A 470 -26.43 0.25 1.31
CA LEU A 470 -26.36 1.68 0.99
C LEU A 470 -27.66 2.40 1.37
N MET A 471 -28.79 1.78 1.04
CA MET A 471 -30.13 2.28 1.39
C MET A 471 -30.32 2.43 2.90
N MET A 472 -29.80 1.48 3.67
CA MET A 472 -29.86 1.49 5.14
C MET A 472 -28.70 2.26 5.80
N GLY A 473 -27.79 2.85 5.01
CA GLY A 473 -26.59 3.52 5.51
C GLY A 473 -25.66 2.62 6.33
N GLN A 474 -25.70 1.29 6.11
CA GLN A 474 -24.93 0.32 6.88
C GLN A 474 -23.64 -0.07 6.14
N PRO A 475 -22.49 -0.11 6.83
CA PRO A 475 -21.24 -0.56 6.23
C PRO A 475 -21.21 -2.10 6.10
N VAL A 476 -20.70 -2.60 4.97
CA VAL A 476 -20.60 -4.06 4.73
C VAL A 476 -19.14 -4.52 4.79
N LYS A 477 -18.79 -5.23 5.88
CA LYS A 477 -17.44 -5.80 6.03
C LYS A 477 -17.29 -7.15 5.33
N LEU A 478 -18.23 -8.07 5.52
CA LEU A 478 -18.22 -9.42 4.92
C LEU A 478 -19.49 -9.60 4.09
N MET A 479 -19.35 -10.26 2.95
CA MET A 479 -20.48 -10.64 2.11
C MET A 479 -20.99 -12.04 2.50
N PRO A 480 -22.28 -12.34 2.28
CA PRO A 480 -22.79 -13.70 2.40
C PRO A 480 -21.99 -14.70 1.52
N PRO A 481 -21.81 -15.95 1.98
CA PRO A 481 -21.08 -16.97 1.22
C PRO A 481 -21.82 -17.42 -0.04
N ASP A 482 -23.16 -17.37 -0.04
CA ASP A 482 -23.98 -17.71 -1.18
C ASP A 482 -24.11 -16.53 -2.15
N SER A 483 -23.87 -16.80 -3.43
CA SER A 483 -23.98 -15.82 -4.52
C SER A 483 -25.39 -15.65 -5.05
N LYS A 484 -26.43 -16.19 -4.41
CA LYS A 484 -27.82 -15.95 -4.80
C LYS A 484 -28.47 -14.92 -3.87
N LEU A 485 -29.21 -13.97 -4.44
CA LEU A 485 -29.94 -12.98 -3.66
C LEU A 485 -31.10 -13.66 -2.94
N ASP A 486 -30.97 -13.80 -1.62
CA ASP A 486 -32.02 -14.30 -0.73
C ASP A 486 -32.37 -13.22 0.31
N LEU A 487 -33.66 -13.06 0.56
CA LEU A 487 -34.22 -12.07 1.48
C LEU A 487 -33.71 -12.31 2.91
N LEU A 488 -33.58 -13.57 3.33
CA LEU A 488 -33.10 -13.92 4.67
C LEU A 488 -31.62 -13.56 4.84
N ASN A 489 -30.80 -13.84 3.83
CA ASN A 489 -29.39 -13.47 3.80
C ASN A 489 -29.22 -11.94 3.80
N ALA A 490 -30.07 -11.21 3.05
CA ALA A 490 -30.03 -9.75 3.01
C ALA A 490 -30.43 -9.15 4.36
N TRP A 491 -31.49 -9.69 4.98
CA TRP A 491 -31.93 -9.26 6.30
C TRP A 491 -30.86 -9.54 7.38
N SER A 492 -30.30 -10.75 7.40
CA SER A 492 -29.24 -11.12 8.33
C SER A 492 -27.99 -10.26 8.15
N LEU A 493 -27.63 -9.90 6.92
CA LEU A 493 -26.48 -9.06 6.62
C LEU A 493 -26.62 -7.65 7.22
N LEU A 494 -27.81 -7.06 7.12
CA LEU A 494 -28.06 -5.67 7.52
C LEU A 494 -28.27 -5.51 9.02
N PHE A 495 -28.80 -6.55 9.66
CA PHE A 495 -29.32 -6.46 11.01
C PHE A 495 -28.65 -7.39 12.01
N GLY A 496 -27.91 -8.40 11.55
CA GLY A 496 -27.27 -9.40 12.40
C GLY A 496 -28.26 -10.29 13.17
N VAL A 497 -29.54 -10.30 12.77
CA VAL A 497 -30.63 -11.03 13.41
C VAL A 497 -31.48 -11.71 12.33
N ALA A 498 -32.04 -12.89 12.64
CA ALA A 498 -32.98 -13.56 11.75
C ALA A 498 -34.29 -12.76 11.61
N ALA A 499 -34.93 -12.81 10.43
CA ALA A 499 -36.11 -12.02 10.07
C ALA A 499 -37.35 -12.15 11.00
N ASN A 500 -37.34 -13.12 11.92
CA ASN A 500 -38.48 -13.47 12.76
C ASN A 500 -38.45 -12.84 14.18
N GLN A 501 -37.52 -11.92 14.50
CA GLN A 501 -37.42 -11.29 15.82
C GLN A 501 -37.89 -9.82 15.83
N PRO A 502 -38.62 -9.35 16.87
CA PRO A 502 -39.11 -7.98 16.96
C PRO A 502 -37.98 -6.97 17.21
N MET A 503 -37.95 -5.92 16.40
CA MET A 503 -36.75 -5.15 16.04
C MET A 503 -36.78 -3.69 16.57
N SER A 504 -37.31 -3.45 17.77
CA SER A 504 -37.53 -2.09 18.28
C SER A 504 -36.24 -1.36 18.73
N THR A 505 -35.15 -2.10 19.01
CA THR A 505 -33.92 -1.52 19.58
C THR A 505 -32.84 -1.18 18.54
N VAL A 506 -32.81 -1.85 17.40
CA VAL A 506 -31.79 -1.68 16.35
C VAL A 506 -32.22 -0.63 15.30
N MET A 507 -33.53 -0.54 15.02
CA MET A 507 -34.04 0.28 13.92
C MET A 507 -34.30 1.75 14.24
N SER A 508 -34.33 2.15 15.52
CA SER A 508 -34.50 3.56 15.92
C SER A 508 -33.32 4.48 15.56
N LYS A 509 -32.19 3.90 15.11
CA LYS A 509 -30.97 4.63 14.73
C LYS A 509 -30.71 4.69 13.22
N ILE A 510 -31.57 4.09 12.40
CA ILE A 510 -31.34 3.96 10.96
C ILE A 510 -32.06 5.10 10.22
N SER A 511 -31.29 5.89 9.46
CA SER A 511 -31.82 6.87 8.52
C SER A 511 -31.75 6.26 7.12
N LEU A 512 -32.90 6.14 6.45
CA LEU A 512 -32.98 5.62 5.09
C LEU A 512 -32.45 6.67 4.11
N VAL A 513 -31.70 6.23 3.10
CA VAL A 513 -31.18 7.07 2.01
C VAL A 513 -32.16 7.02 0.83
N PRO A 514 -33.00 8.05 0.58
CA PRO A 514 -34.06 7.97 -0.44
C PRO A 514 -33.51 7.77 -1.86
N GLU A 515 -32.36 8.37 -2.17
CA GLU A 515 -31.73 8.26 -3.49
C GLU A 515 -31.20 6.85 -3.77
N ALA A 516 -30.85 6.11 -2.73
CA ALA A 516 -30.49 4.69 -2.87
C ALA A 516 -31.73 3.81 -3.11
N VAL A 517 -32.90 4.19 -2.55
CA VAL A 517 -34.18 3.52 -2.84
C VAL A 517 -34.57 3.74 -4.30
N THR A 518 -34.47 4.98 -4.81
CA THR A 518 -34.79 5.28 -6.21
C THR A 518 -33.81 4.61 -7.18
N LEU A 519 -32.52 4.57 -6.85
CA LEU A 519 -31.51 3.79 -7.56
C LEU A 519 -31.90 2.31 -7.64
N MET A 520 -32.26 1.70 -6.50
CA MET A 520 -32.69 0.31 -6.44
C MET A 520 -33.92 0.08 -7.34
N LEU A 521 -34.95 0.92 -7.25
CA LEU A 521 -36.15 0.83 -8.09
C LEU A 521 -35.84 1.01 -9.58
N THR A 522 -34.88 1.87 -9.91
CA THR A 522 -34.40 2.04 -11.29
C THR A 522 -33.71 0.76 -11.79
N THR A 523 -32.90 0.08 -10.95
CA THR A 523 -32.34 -1.23 -11.31
C THR A 523 -33.42 -2.31 -11.47
N VAL A 524 -34.49 -2.28 -10.65
CA VAL A 524 -35.65 -3.16 -10.82
C VAL A 524 -36.32 -2.91 -12.16
N ARG A 525 -36.53 -1.64 -12.55
CA ARG A 525 -37.09 -1.29 -13.86
C ARG A 525 -36.25 -1.90 -14.99
N VAL A 526 -34.93 -1.82 -14.91
CA VAL A 526 -34.04 -2.46 -15.91
C VAL A 526 -34.17 -3.98 -15.90
N LEU A 527 -34.24 -4.62 -14.73
CA LEU A 527 -34.46 -6.07 -14.63
C LEU A 527 -35.77 -6.51 -15.30
N LEU A 528 -36.87 -5.77 -15.09
CA LEU A 528 -38.19 -6.07 -15.64
C LEU A 528 -38.24 -5.94 -17.17
N TYR A 529 -37.48 -4.99 -17.73
CA TYR A 529 -37.54 -4.63 -19.14
C TYR A 529 -36.29 -4.97 -19.95
N SER A 530 -35.32 -5.68 -19.37
CA SER A 530 -34.17 -6.18 -20.12
C SER A 530 -34.63 -7.21 -21.16
N HIS A 531 -34.75 -6.80 -22.43
CA HIS A 531 -35.24 -7.67 -23.50
C HIS A 531 -34.13 -8.63 -23.95
N GLN A 532 -34.20 -9.89 -23.53
CA GLN A 532 -33.55 -10.99 -24.24
C GLN A 532 -34.60 -12.04 -24.62
N LYS A 533 -34.57 -12.44 -25.89
CA LYS A 533 -35.51 -13.40 -26.46
C LYS A 533 -35.14 -14.79 -25.95
N THR A 534 -36.08 -15.40 -25.22
CA THR A 534 -36.15 -16.81 -24.76
C THR A 534 -35.46 -17.14 -23.43
N PRO A 535 -36.22 -17.53 -22.37
CA PRO A 535 -35.67 -18.01 -21.11
C PRO A 535 -35.13 -19.42 -21.31
N THR A 536 -33.84 -19.54 -21.61
CA THR A 536 -33.19 -20.85 -21.85
C THR A 536 -32.00 -21.08 -20.92
N THR A 537 -31.62 -20.12 -20.08
CA THR A 537 -30.45 -20.20 -19.19
C THR A 537 -30.78 -19.94 -17.72
N ASP A 538 -30.12 -20.65 -16.79
CA ASP A 538 -30.30 -20.52 -15.33
C ASP A 538 -30.16 -19.06 -14.82
N ALA A 539 -29.36 -18.23 -15.51
CA ALA A 539 -29.15 -16.82 -15.19
C ALA A 539 -30.41 -15.95 -15.38
N GLU A 540 -31.29 -16.29 -16.32
CA GLU A 540 -32.53 -15.55 -16.57
C GLU A 540 -33.59 -15.80 -15.48
N CYS A 541 -33.62 -17.03 -14.94
CA CYS A 541 -34.45 -17.38 -13.79
C CYS A 541 -34.04 -16.58 -12.55
N ASP A 542 -32.74 -16.48 -12.30
CA ASP A 542 -32.20 -15.73 -11.16
C ASP A 542 -32.53 -14.22 -11.25
N ARG A 543 -32.49 -13.59 -12.44
CA ARG A 543 -32.89 -12.17 -12.63
C ARG A 543 -34.34 -11.90 -12.22
N VAL A 544 -35.24 -12.81 -12.58
CA VAL A 544 -36.67 -12.71 -12.23
C VAL A 544 -36.85 -12.74 -10.71
N HIS A 545 -36.12 -13.65 -10.05
CA HIS A 545 -36.10 -13.73 -8.59
C HIS A 545 -35.50 -12.49 -7.94
N TYR A 546 -34.48 -11.86 -8.54
CA TYR A 546 -33.88 -10.64 -7.99
C TYR A 546 -34.87 -9.49 -7.91
N ALA A 547 -35.59 -9.20 -8.99
CA ALA A 547 -36.60 -8.14 -9.00
C ALA A 547 -37.70 -8.37 -7.95
N VAL A 548 -38.17 -9.62 -7.79
CA VAL A 548 -39.16 -9.96 -6.75
C VAL A 548 -38.59 -9.76 -5.35
N ASN A 549 -37.39 -10.28 -5.08
CA ASN A 549 -36.76 -10.20 -3.75
C ASN A 549 -36.45 -8.76 -3.33
N ILE A 550 -36.05 -7.90 -4.27
CA ILE A 550 -35.82 -6.48 -4.02
C ILE A 550 -37.12 -5.78 -3.60
N ILE A 551 -38.22 -5.97 -4.34
CA ILE A 551 -39.51 -5.35 -4.02
C ILE A 551 -40.06 -5.88 -2.69
N GLN A 552 -39.96 -7.18 -2.44
CA GLN A 552 -40.35 -7.78 -1.17
C GLN A 552 -39.52 -7.25 0.01
N PHE A 553 -38.22 -7.02 -0.19
CA PHE A 553 -37.37 -6.40 0.82
C PHE A 553 -37.80 -4.97 1.12
N LEU A 554 -38.08 -4.15 0.11
CA LEU A 554 -38.60 -2.78 0.30
C LEU A 554 -39.94 -2.79 1.04
N PHE A 555 -40.84 -3.71 0.69
CA PHE A 555 -42.11 -3.90 1.39
C PHE A 555 -41.91 -4.26 2.86
N LEU A 556 -40.97 -5.17 3.15
CA LEU A 556 -40.62 -5.58 4.51
C LEU A 556 -40.04 -4.41 5.32
N VAL A 557 -39.15 -3.60 4.74
CA VAL A 557 -38.57 -2.41 5.38
C VAL A 557 -39.66 -1.37 5.69
N TYR A 558 -40.58 -1.14 4.76
CA TYR A 558 -41.72 -0.25 4.93
C TYR A 558 -42.61 -0.70 6.10
N HIS A 559 -42.98 -1.98 6.14
CA HIS A 559 -43.88 -2.51 7.17
C HIS A 559 -43.22 -2.62 8.55
N SER A 560 -41.90 -2.83 8.59
CA SER A 560 -41.17 -3.01 9.85
C SER A 560 -40.97 -1.71 10.63
N ASN A 561 -41.00 -0.54 9.98
CA ASN A 561 -40.70 0.75 10.61
C ASN A 561 -41.67 1.86 10.21
N PRO A 562 -42.60 2.28 11.10
CA PRO A 562 -43.50 3.39 10.81
C PRO A 562 -42.76 4.73 10.62
N HIS A 563 -41.55 4.90 11.17
CA HIS A 563 -40.73 6.09 10.99
C HIS A 563 -40.20 6.28 9.55
N LEU A 564 -40.12 5.21 8.76
CA LEU A 564 -39.63 5.26 7.38
C LEU A 564 -40.76 5.53 6.37
N MET A 565 -42.01 5.40 6.81
CA MET A 565 -43.21 5.59 5.99
C MET A 565 -43.23 6.93 5.21
N PRO A 566 -42.83 8.08 5.80
CA PRO A 566 -42.79 9.36 5.06
C PRO A 566 -41.81 9.37 3.89
N ILE A 567 -40.74 8.56 3.95
CA ILE A 567 -39.72 8.51 2.89
C ILE A 567 -40.26 7.74 1.68
N PHE A 568 -40.95 6.62 1.93
CA PHE A 568 -41.62 5.83 0.88
C PHE A 568 -42.83 6.56 0.30
N MET A 569 -43.49 7.42 1.08
CA MET A 569 -44.55 8.32 0.61
C MET A 569 -44.00 9.58 -0.08
N GLY A 570 -42.68 9.76 -0.14
CA GLY A 570 -42.05 10.89 -0.82
C GLY A 570 -42.19 10.80 -2.34
N GLN A 571 -42.23 11.97 -2.99
CA GLN A 571 -42.44 12.08 -4.43
C GLN A 571 -41.42 11.28 -5.24
N ASP A 572 -40.13 11.38 -4.92
CA ASP A 572 -39.06 10.71 -5.68
C ASP A 572 -39.18 9.18 -5.64
N VAL A 573 -39.45 8.62 -4.46
CA VAL A 573 -39.56 7.17 -4.25
C VAL A 573 -40.84 6.62 -4.88
N LEU A 574 -41.98 7.29 -4.69
CA LEU A 574 -43.24 6.89 -5.31
C LEU A 574 -43.18 6.98 -6.83
N THR A 575 -42.57 8.04 -7.36
CA THR A 575 -42.38 8.23 -8.80
C THR A 575 -41.49 7.12 -9.36
N ALA A 576 -40.38 6.78 -8.68
CA ALA A 576 -39.53 5.68 -9.10
C ALA A 576 -40.24 4.33 -9.03
N LEU A 577 -41.08 4.10 -8.00
CA LEU A 577 -41.85 2.88 -7.81
C LEU A 577 -42.90 2.71 -8.91
N ALA A 578 -43.67 3.76 -9.21
CA ALA A 578 -44.65 3.78 -10.29
C ALA A 578 -43.97 3.58 -11.67
N ASN A 579 -42.83 4.23 -11.89
CA ASN A 579 -42.03 4.07 -13.12
C ASN A 579 -41.57 2.63 -13.38
N THR A 580 -41.44 1.78 -12.36
CA THR A 580 -41.12 0.35 -12.57
C THR A 580 -42.22 -0.41 -13.33
N LEU A 581 -43.45 0.12 -13.34
CA LEU A 581 -44.59 -0.48 -14.06
C LEU A 581 -44.57 -0.18 -15.56
N PHE A 582 -43.72 0.74 -16.03
CA PHE A 582 -43.69 1.17 -17.43
C PHE A 582 -42.29 0.98 -18.03
N PRO A 583 -42.18 0.59 -19.32
CA PRO A 583 -40.89 0.55 -20.02
C PRO A 583 -40.20 1.91 -19.97
N ALA A 584 -38.87 1.95 -19.91
CA ALA A 584 -38.12 3.20 -20.00
C ALA A 584 -38.29 3.78 -21.41
N ALA A 585 -38.93 4.95 -21.52
CA ALA A 585 -38.96 5.71 -22.76
C ALA A 585 -37.59 6.41 -22.90
N SER A 586 -36.75 5.91 -23.80
CA SER A 586 -35.36 6.35 -24.08
C SER A 586 -34.34 6.15 -22.95
N GLU A 587 -33.13 5.73 -23.35
CA GLU A 587 -31.93 5.75 -22.49
C GLU A 587 -31.70 7.19 -21.98
N PRO A 588 -31.39 7.40 -20.70
CA PRO A 588 -30.97 8.72 -20.25
C PRO A 588 -29.67 9.10 -20.99
N PRO A 589 -29.55 10.33 -21.53
CA PRO A 589 -28.36 10.73 -22.26
C PRO A 589 -27.14 10.58 -21.35
N THR A 590 -26.14 9.82 -21.79
CA THR A 590 -24.86 9.79 -21.09
C THR A 590 -24.07 11.03 -21.46
N PRO A 591 -23.26 11.61 -20.55
CA PRO A 591 -22.37 12.74 -20.90
C PRO A 591 -21.34 12.38 -21.98
N ALA A 592 -21.17 11.10 -22.31
CA ALA A 592 -20.38 10.65 -23.47
C ALA A 592 -21.05 10.99 -24.81
N ASP A 593 -22.38 11.05 -24.87
CA ASP A 593 -23.13 11.32 -26.11
C ASP A 593 -22.99 12.79 -26.56
N GLU A 594 -22.72 13.70 -25.63
CA GLU A 594 -22.53 15.13 -25.93
C GLU A 594 -21.10 15.48 -26.37
N VAL A 595 -20.10 14.67 -26.01
CA VAL A 595 -18.68 14.96 -26.29
C VAL A 595 -18.18 14.34 -27.60
N PHE A 596 -18.83 13.27 -28.10
CA PHE A 596 -18.35 12.51 -29.27
C PHE A 596 -19.19 12.64 -30.55
N HIS A 597 -20.23 13.48 -30.58
CA HIS A 597 -21.02 13.74 -31.79
C HIS A 597 -20.96 15.20 -32.25
N SER A 598 -19.83 15.60 -32.82
CA SER A 598 -19.79 16.75 -33.72
C SER A 598 -20.14 16.31 -35.15
N GLY A 599 -21.33 16.71 -35.62
CA GLY A 599 -21.65 16.83 -37.04
C GLY A 599 -22.15 15.56 -37.74
N GLU A 600 -23.31 15.70 -38.37
CA GLU A 600 -23.90 14.83 -39.42
C GLU A 600 -24.57 13.51 -38.96
N ASN A 601 -25.87 13.60 -38.64
CA ASN A 601 -26.94 12.87 -39.35
C ASN A 601 -28.32 13.06 -38.69
N THR A 602 -28.77 14.31 -38.59
CA THR A 602 -30.18 14.64 -38.38
C THR A 602 -30.94 14.47 -39.69
N ARG A 603 -31.39 13.25 -40.03
CA ARG A 603 -32.53 13.10 -40.97
C ARG A 603 -33.31 11.78 -41.05
N ASN A 604 -32.95 10.67 -40.41
CA ASN A 604 -33.66 9.39 -40.67
C ASN A 604 -34.20 8.64 -39.42
N VAL A 605 -34.95 9.28 -38.52
CA VAL A 605 -35.73 8.55 -37.46
C VAL A 605 -37.16 9.11 -37.26
N LEU A 606 -37.76 9.75 -38.27
CA LEU A 606 -39.16 10.22 -38.21
C LEU A 606 -40.16 9.30 -38.94
N GLN A 607 -39.91 8.00 -39.01
CA GLN A 607 -40.89 7.02 -39.51
C GLN A 607 -40.82 5.71 -38.72
N SER A 608 -41.47 5.69 -37.55
CA SER A 608 -42.15 4.50 -37.03
C SER A 608 -43.08 4.89 -35.87
N SER A 609 -44.01 5.80 -36.13
CA SER A 609 -45.24 5.87 -35.34
C SER A 609 -46.23 4.84 -35.91
N ASN A 610 -46.88 4.14 -34.98
CA ASN A 610 -48.02 3.24 -35.16
C ASN A 610 -47.71 1.79 -35.58
N SER A 611 -47.39 0.97 -34.58
CA SER A 611 -47.97 -0.37 -34.49
C SER A 611 -48.41 -0.63 -33.05
N VAL A 612 -49.67 -0.29 -32.77
CA VAL A 612 -50.46 -0.95 -31.73
C VAL A 612 -50.52 -2.43 -32.14
N GLN A 613 -49.63 -3.23 -31.57
CA GLN A 613 -49.78 -4.68 -31.57
C GLN A 613 -49.96 -5.09 -30.12
N ASP A 614 -51.21 -5.45 -29.83
CA ASP A 614 -51.57 -6.33 -28.73
C ASP A 614 -50.63 -7.54 -28.74
N SER A 615 -49.66 -7.54 -27.84
CA SER A 615 -48.90 -8.73 -27.51
C SER A 615 -49.07 -8.94 -26.01
N ASN A 616 -49.78 -10.01 -25.65
CA ASN A 616 -49.80 -10.61 -24.32
C ASN A 616 -48.38 -10.66 -23.75
N SER A 617 -47.99 -9.62 -23.03
CA SER A 617 -46.74 -9.57 -22.28
C SER A 617 -46.91 -10.54 -21.12
N VAL A 618 -46.07 -11.58 -21.07
CA VAL A 618 -45.95 -12.42 -19.89
C VAL A 618 -45.56 -11.48 -18.74
N THR A 619 -46.55 -11.10 -17.93
CA THR A 619 -46.36 -10.11 -16.87
C THR A 619 -45.43 -10.69 -15.82
N HIS A 620 -44.22 -10.12 -15.73
CA HIS A 620 -43.23 -10.50 -14.73
C HIS A 620 -43.88 -10.49 -13.32
N PRO A 621 -43.67 -11.52 -12.47
CA PRO A 621 -44.38 -11.65 -11.18
C PRO A 621 -44.21 -10.45 -10.25
N ALA A 622 -43.06 -9.76 -10.33
CA ALA A 622 -42.81 -8.52 -9.59
C ALA A 622 -43.81 -7.38 -9.90
N HIS A 623 -44.44 -7.31 -11.08
CA HIS A 623 -45.46 -6.28 -11.36
C HIS A 623 -46.62 -6.35 -10.37
N LYS A 624 -47.04 -7.56 -10.00
CA LYS A 624 -48.09 -7.76 -9.00
C LYS A 624 -47.63 -7.24 -7.64
N PHE A 625 -46.42 -7.58 -7.21
CA PHE A 625 -45.86 -7.12 -5.93
C PHE A 625 -45.68 -5.60 -5.88
N VAL A 626 -45.29 -4.95 -7.00
CA VAL A 626 -45.22 -3.48 -7.09
C VAL A 626 -46.60 -2.86 -6.96
N MET A 627 -47.61 -3.37 -7.69
CA MET A 627 -48.99 -2.88 -7.59
C MET A 627 -49.57 -3.06 -6.18
N ASP A 628 -49.31 -4.20 -5.55
CA ASP A 628 -49.74 -4.46 -4.17
C ASP A 628 -49.03 -3.50 -3.21
N PHE A 629 -47.73 -3.24 -3.38
CA PHE A 629 -47.00 -2.28 -2.56
C PHE A 629 -47.55 -0.86 -2.70
N ILE A 630 -47.82 -0.39 -3.92
CA ILE A 630 -48.45 0.93 -4.17
C ILE A 630 -49.82 1.02 -3.48
N ARG A 631 -50.65 -0.04 -3.59
CA ARG A 631 -51.97 -0.08 -2.91
C ARG A 631 -51.82 0.05 -1.39
N PHE A 632 -50.88 -0.67 -0.79
CA PHE A 632 -50.60 -0.57 0.65
C PHE A 632 -50.20 0.84 1.05
N ILE A 633 -49.27 1.48 0.33
CA ILE A 633 -48.86 2.87 0.63
C ILE A 633 -50.05 3.83 0.54
N ILE A 634 -50.89 3.70 -0.49
CA ILE A 634 -52.08 4.55 -0.66
C ILE A 634 -53.05 4.33 0.51
N VAL A 635 -53.37 3.09 0.87
CA VAL A 635 -54.30 2.77 1.97
C VAL A 635 -53.78 3.30 3.30
N ASP A 636 -52.49 3.12 3.61
CA ASP A 636 -51.88 3.65 4.83
C ASP A 636 -51.89 5.19 4.84
N SER A 637 -51.67 5.84 3.69
CA SER A 637 -51.71 7.29 3.59
C SER A 637 -53.08 7.88 3.90
N LEU A 638 -54.16 7.17 3.57
CA LEU A 638 -55.54 7.58 3.88
C LEU A 638 -55.86 7.49 5.38
N SER A 639 -55.08 6.71 6.14
CA SER A 639 -55.21 6.60 7.60
C SER A 639 -54.49 7.71 8.37
N LEU A 640 -53.62 8.48 7.69
CA LEU A 640 -52.86 9.59 8.29
C LEU A 640 -53.63 10.92 8.23
N PRO A 641 -53.37 11.86 9.16
CA PRO A 641 -53.97 13.19 9.11
C PRO A 641 -53.49 13.98 7.87
N VAL A 642 -54.44 14.53 7.11
CA VAL A 642 -54.16 15.28 5.87
C VAL A 642 -53.40 16.57 6.20
N SER A 643 -52.18 16.71 5.66
CA SER A 643 -51.36 17.91 5.77
C SER A 643 -51.38 18.68 4.45
N ALA A 644 -51.79 19.95 4.47
CA ALA A 644 -51.89 20.80 3.28
C ALA A 644 -50.55 21.11 2.57
N LYS A 645 -49.41 20.65 3.11
CA LYS A 645 -48.07 20.89 2.57
C LYS A 645 -47.51 19.74 1.72
N MET A 646 -48.19 18.59 1.65
CA MET A 646 -47.68 17.40 0.94
C MET A 646 -48.70 16.93 -0.08
N THR A 647 -48.26 16.73 -1.34
CA THR A 647 -49.07 16.10 -2.39
C THR A 647 -49.42 14.69 -1.94
N PRO A 648 -50.70 14.27 -1.97
CA PRO A 648 -51.08 12.94 -1.50
C PRO A 648 -50.47 11.87 -2.43
N PRO A 649 -50.04 10.72 -1.88
CA PRO A 649 -49.45 9.62 -2.67
C PRO A 649 -50.26 9.18 -3.88
N LEU A 650 -51.60 9.24 -3.80
CA LEU A 650 -52.49 8.90 -4.90
C LEU A 650 -52.29 9.82 -6.13
N ASP A 651 -52.19 11.13 -5.91
CA ASP A 651 -52.02 12.11 -6.99
C ASP A 651 -50.65 11.92 -7.67
N ILE A 652 -49.60 11.64 -6.89
CA ILE A 652 -48.25 11.37 -7.40
C ILE A 652 -48.23 10.13 -8.31
N VAL A 653 -48.92 9.05 -7.90
CA VAL A 653 -49.00 7.82 -8.72
C VAL A 653 -49.81 8.05 -10.00
N LEU A 654 -50.87 8.85 -9.92
CA LEU A 654 -51.71 9.20 -11.08
C LEU A 654 -50.99 10.13 -12.07
N GLU A 655 -50.09 11.00 -11.63
CA GLU A 655 -49.28 11.85 -12.52
C GLU A 655 -48.26 11.06 -13.36
N VAL A 656 -47.84 9.89 -12.88
CA VAL A 656 -46.83 9.03 -13.52
C VAL A 656 -47.45 7.94 -14.41
N SER A 657 -48.74 7.64 -14.21
CA SER A 657 -49.50 6.63 -14.94
C SER A 657 -50.14 7.20 -16.20
#